data_AF-A0A3N1H4C5-F1
#
_entry.id   AF-A0A3N1H4C5-F1
#
_cell.length_a   1.000
_cell.length_b   1.000
_cell.length_c   1.000
_cell.angle_alpha   90.00
_cell.angle_beta   90.00
_cell.angle_gamma   90.00
#
_symmetry.space_group_name_H-M   'P 1'
#
loop_
_entity.id
_entity.type
_entity.pdbx_description
1 polymer ?
#
loop_
_entity_poly.entity_id
_entity_poly.type
_entity_poly.pdbx_seq_one_letter_code
_entity_poly.pdbx_strand_id
1 'polypeptide(L)'
;MERVPVEAALVRIWRGEVVVGAGFLAGPRHVVTAAHVVADALGGVDGEWPAGPVEVDFPLVAAGRRVSGRVVAWAPVDEDLRGDVAGLELVGAPPAGAAPLVLTRSGGVTPDQLVMVGFPRRLEMGSWVYGRRGGPVATGWVEIHCEPGRESALEPGFSGSPVWGPELDAAVGMVVRRITGAPPKMGYMITVDTVLSAWPELAEVIEREPPFRALRPFDEQDAELYFGREEQAEQLVKLARAAPAVCVVGPSGVGKSSLLRAGVLPRLRSDAAVAVLRPSDAGTPLRSLAGALDRLLTPGGTSPERVDRLVERLTGGGVADVVAAVLERTGHDRLVVAVDQFEEVFGYPAADQAEFTGVLRAALRPAARWSVLLNLRDTFLGAGLRNPATVELAAGWLPVTVGELTSSQLRRVITAPLARIGTVAYEPGLVDRLVEDVQRAAGPLPLLQFALTELWARRRRGLLLHEAYDELGGVRGALAGYAQDVWAALDPASRRVATRLLVQLVRPLPDGDLAVRRTARRDELDEDQWAIAQRLASTRLLVLRVEPEPGVELAHESLLTQWGHLRDAAAEHREFRTWQESLRERMRRWTDERFAPRRLLAGPDLRDANRWAREHHADLAPAERAYLAAGNRRRRRRAAGTAAVLVVALVAAVLTYRTVDERRAALAAGDLVAKSEALHAADSHGGVQLALRAYRTDPEVRFTRSPDWGVDPADRLLPDYTAVGSGTSAQDPSSKSVDVVRMSKKVSADGRRFATTDSARHVVVWEVAGDRVTAIPLGHLFGPSDVASEVTISRGGRYVAFTQSVSWNSTKSSVTGPVDLEGLPRIDPADYPTCVPASMASSLACLVVYDLDERRVASAVQLGGFTFVNAVLSIDRDDEVVAVVLSKHSSLGPGATENDLVSWDLRTGEKREARRLPWHSWITGLWLGPGGRDAVLRETVADAAAPSLRTVLSDVDLAGESTRREITGHTATTAVSLDWTTFVATVSTSGEGREVVVWDARSRAVTTLVGGLSREEGLGAVGLDAAGATLLVYWSAGYDTTSTDLRDVAGTRRDFLSTWALPTGEKRGTVAYDHSWSYLVPLADLATGPLALISTSTVGLVLPHADRPSPLDRVLAVEPVREQRSTDEIMDRLCGLLADPNTDDAVRKMVPQDAYQGDVCPS
;
A
#
# COMPACT_ATOMS: atom_id res chain seq x y z
N MET A 1 -49.41 -12.90 -18.33
CA MET A 1 -50.69 -12.18 -18.50
C MET A 1 -51.57 -13.04 -19.34
N GLU A 2 -52.78 -13.26 -18.83
CA GLU A 2 -53.93 -13.65 -19.62
C GLU A 2 -54.06 -12.69 -20.80
N ARG A 3 -54.37 -13.25 -21.97
CA ARG A 3 -54.84 -12.50 -23.13
C ARG A 3 -55.90 -11.51 -22.66
N VAL A 4 -55.77 -10.22 -23.01
CA VAL A 4 -56.80 -9.25 -22.65
C VAL A 4 -57.96 -9.50 -23.60
N PRO A 5 -59.08 -10.06 -23.13
CA PRO A 5 -60.22 -10.31 -23.99
C PRO A 5 -60.69 -8.95 -24.53
N VAL A 6 -61.09 -8.88 -25.80
CA VAL A 6 -61.61 -7.64 -26.40
C VAL A 6 -62.76 -7.06 -25.57
N GLU A 7 -63.49 -7.93 -24.88
CA GLU A 7 -64.52 -7.66 -23.89
C GLU A 7 -64.08 -6.74 -22.75
N ALA A 8 -62.83 -6.85 -22.29
CA ALA A 8 -62.29 -6.04 -21.21
C ALA A 8 -61.98 -4.59 -21.63
N ALA A 9 -61.85 -4.35 -22.95
CA ALA A 9 -61.49 -3.04 -23.49
C ALA A 9 -62.68 -2.30 -24.11
N LEU A 10 -63.79 -2.99 -24.43
CA LEU A 10 -64.93 -2.41 -25.14
C LEU A 10 -65.66 -1.34 -24.31
N VAL A 11 -66.01 -0.26 -24.98
CA VAL A 11 -66.69 0.90 -24.41
C VAL A 11 -67.95 1.22 -25.23
N ARG A 12 -69.05 1.59 -24.58
CA ARG A 12 -70.19 2.24 -25.25
C ARG A 12 -70.23 3.72 -24.95
N ILE A 13 -70.63 4.49 -25.94
CA ILE A 13 -70.72 5.95 -25.85
C ILE A 13 -72.19 6.35 -25.86
N TRP A 14 -72.56 7.23 -24.93
CA TRP A 14 -73.95 7.58 -24.64
C TRP A 14 -74.29 9.03 -24.99
N ARG A 15 -75.54 9.21 -25.44
CA ARG A 15 -76.25 10.51 -25.48
C ARG A 15 -77.53 10.36 -24.67
N GLY A 16 -77.54 10.87 -23.44
CA GLY A 16 -78.64 10.62 -22.51
C GLY A 16 -78.82 9.11 -22.29
N GLU A 17 -79.97 8.56 -22.70
CA GLU A 17 -80.30 7.14 -22.60
C GLU A 17 -80.11 6.35 -23.90
N VAL A 18 -79.49 6.94 -24.92
CA VAL A 18 -79.27 6.28 -26.23
C VAL A 18 -77.79 6.01 -26.45
N VAL A 19 -77.45 4.79 -26.86
CA VAL A 19 -76.09 4.46 -27.34
C VAL A 19 -75.91 5.02 -28.75
N VAL A 20 -74.88 5.84 -28.93
CA VAL A 20 -74.56 6.48 -30.23
C VAL A 20 -73.41 5.79 -30.96
N GLY A 21 -72.54 5.08 -30.24
CA GLY A 21 -71.47 4.31 -30.84
C GLY A 21 -70.66 3.52 -29.82
N ALA A 22 -69.55 2.99 -30.31
CA ALA A 22 -68.61 2.18 -29.54
C ALA A 22 -67.25 2.90 -29.41
N GLY A 23 -66.42 2.38 -28.52
CA GLY A 23 -65.04 2.77 -28.35
C GLY A 23 -64.25 1.61 -27.77
N PHE A 24 -62.96 1.82 -27.56
CA PHE A 24 -62.14 0.88 -26.82
C PHE A 24 -61.08 1.58 -26.00
N LEU A 25 -60.77 1.01 -24.85
CA LEU A 25 -59.66 1.43 -24.00
C LEU A 25 -58.35 1.05 -24.69
N ALA A 26 -57.52 2.03 -25.01
CA ALA A 26 -56.22 1.88 -25.70
C ALA A 26 -55.03 2.18 -24.78
N GLY A 27 -55.25 2.89 -23.67
CA GLY A 27 -54.26 3.12 -22.62
C GLY A 27 -54.93 3.10 -21.24
N PRO A 28 -54.20 3.34 -20.13
CA PRO A 28 -54.73 3.16 -18.79
C PRO A 28 -56.04 3.92 -18.49
N ARG A 29 -56.22 5.08 -19.11
CA ARG A 29 -57.43 5.92 -19.02
C ARG A 29 -57.84 6.50 -20.38
N HIS A 30 -57.29 5.98 -21.47
CA HIS A 30 -57.43 6.56 -22.80
C HIS A 30 -58.35 5.69 -23.65
N VAL A 31 -59.49 6.23 -24.06
CA VAL A 31 -60.46 5.57 -24.93
C VAL A 31 -60.34 6.16 -26.33
N VAL A 32 -60.26 5.30 -27.33
CA VAL A 32 -60.28 5.66 -28.75
C VAL A 32 -61.68 5.39 -29.30
N THR A 33 -62.20 6.34 -30.07
CA THR A 33 -63.48 6.22 -30.78
C THR A 33 -63.47 7.10 -32.05
N ALA A 34 -64.54 7.04 -32.82
CA ALA A 34 -64.72 7.87 -34.00
C ALA A 34 -65.15 9.30 -33.62
N ALA A 35 -64.67 10.30 -34.37
CA ALA A 35 -64.94 11.70 -34.07
C ALA A 35 -66.44 12.03 -34.19
N HIS A 36 -67.10 11.52 -35.24
CA HIS A 36 -68.55 11.73 -35.40
C HIS A 36 -69.37 11.11 -34.26
N VAL A 37 -68.91 10.02 -33.64
CA VAL A 37 -69.59 9.40 -32.49
C VAL A 37 -69.60 10.34 -31.28
N VAL A 38 -68.49 11.05 -31.06
CA VAL A 38 -68.38 12.06 -30.00
C VAL A 38 -69.17 13.31 -30.34
N ALA A 39 -69.18 13.76 -31.60
CA ALA A 39 -70.04 14.85 -32.05
C ALA A 39 -71.53 14.52 -31.81
N ASP A 40 -71.95 13.31 -32.18
CA ASP A 40 -73.31 12.80 -31.96
C ASP A 40 -73.66 12.72 -30.47
N ALA A 41 -72.71 12.27 -29.62
CA ALA A 41 -72.88 12.16 -28.18
C ALA A 41 -73.17 13.52 -27.52
N LEU A 42 -72.48 14.56 -27.97
CA LEU A 42 -72.59 15.92 -27.43
C LEU A 42 -73.63 16.79 -28.16
N GLY A 43 -74.16 16.33 -29.30
CA GLY A 43 -75.09 17.09 -30.12
C GLY A 43 -74.43 18.27 -30.86
N GLY A 44 -73.12 18.19 -31.12
CA GLY A 44 -72.34 19.19 -31.85
C GLY A 44 -72.36 19.01 -33.37
N VAL A 45 -71.75 19.94 -34.10
CA VAL A 45 -71.59 19.89 -35.57
C VAL A 45 -70.23 19.26 -35.89
N ASP A 46 -70.18 18.38 -36.90
CA ASP A 46 -68.93 17.77 -37.38
C ASP A 46 -67.91 18.85 -37.76
N GLY A 47 -66.69 18.77 -37.18
CA GLY A 47 -65.55 19.62 -37.52
C GLY A 47 -65.04 20.54 -36.42
N GLU A 48 -65.87 20.99 -35.48
CA GLU A 48 -65.45 21.83 -34.35
C GLU A 48 -64.96 21.01 -33.16
N TRP A 49 -64.09 21.59 -32.32
CA TRP A 49 -63.63 20.93 -31.10
C TRP A 49 -64.80 20.74 -30.11
N PRO A 50 -65.16 19.50 -29.73
CA PRO A 50 -66.28 19.25 -28.83
C PRO A 50 -66.02 19.75 -27.41
N ALA A 51 -66.94 20.57 -26.89
CA ALA A 51 -66.93 21.05 -25.51
C ALA A 51 -67.96 20.29 -24.66
N GLY A 52 -67.51 19.48 -23.71
CA GLY A 52 -68.37 18.78 -22.76
C GLY A 52 -67.86 17.39 -22.36
N PRO A 53 -68.34 16.84 -21.23
CA PRO A 53 -68.06 15.46 -20.85
C PRO A 53 -68.81 14.47 -21.75
N VAL A 54 -68.13 13.42 -22.18
CA VAL A 54 -68.71 12.30 -22.91
C VAL A 54 -68.96 11.15 -21.94
N GLU A 55 -70.20 10.70 -21.82
CA GLU A 55 -70.55 9.58 -20.92
C GLU A 55 -70.27 8.24 -21.61
N VAL A 56 -69.54 7.37 -20.90
CA VAL A 56 -69.16 6.05 -21.40
C VAL A 56 -69.39 4.96 -20.36
N ASP A 57 -69.63 3.72 -20.79
CA ASP A 57 -69.64 2.56 -19.89
C ASP A 57 -68.90 1.34 -20.48
N PHE A 58 -68.55 0.38 -19.62
CA PHE A 58 -67.84 -0.85 -19.98
C PHE A 58 -68.81 -2.05 -19.90
N PRO A 59 -69.61 -2.32 -20.95
CA PRO A 59 -70.78 -3.19 -20.87
C PRO A 59 -70.46 -4.64 -20.47
N LEU A 60 -69.28 -5.15 -20.81
CA LEU A 60 -68.91 -6.54 -20.61
C LEU A 60 -68.08 -6.76 -19.33
N VAL A 61 -67.71 -5.67 -18.64
CA VAL A 61 -66.92 -5.70 -17.40
C VAL A 61 -67.73 -5.17 -16.22
N ALA A 62 -68.39 -4.03 -16.40
CA ALA A 62 -69.10 -3.29 -15.36
C ALA A 62 -70.35 -2.64 -15.94
N ALA A 63 -71.30 -3.48 -16.38
CA ALA A 63 -72.55 -3.06 -17.00
C ALA A 63 -73.30 -2.03 -16.15
N GLY A 64 -73.76 -0.94 -16.77
CA GLY A 64 -74.60 0.08 -16.13
C GLY A 64 -73.86 1.12 -15.29
N ARG A 65 -72.53 1.01 -15.13
CA ARG A 65 -71.72 2.04 -14.46
C ARG A 65 -71.16 3.02 -15.48
N ARG A 66 -71.81 4.17 -15.63
CA ARG A 66 -71.34 5.27 -16.47
C ARG A 66 -70.14 5.99 -15.83
N VAL A 67 -69.18 6.35 -16.66
CA VAL A 67 -67.96 7.10 -16.33
C VAL A 67 -67.85 8.25 -17.33
N SER A 68 -67.44 9.41 -16.84
CA SER A 68 -67.28 10.60 -17.69
C SER A 68 -65.91 10.63 -18.34
N GLY A 69 -65.82 10.98 -19.62
CA GLY A 69 -64.58 11.15 -20.38
C GLY A 69 -64.44 12.56 -20.95
N ARG A 70 -63.23 13.11 -20.92
CA ARG A 70 -62.90 14.40 -21.51
C ARG A 70 -62.24 14.20 -22.87
N VAL A 71 -62.66 14.95 -23.88
CA VAL A 71 -62.01 14.92 -25.19
C VAL A 71 -60.59 15.51 -25.09
N VAL A 72 -59.59 14.73 -25.50
CA VAL A 72 -58.16 15.07 -25.46
C VAL A 72 -57.48 14.98 -26.82
N ALA A 73 -58.11 14.31 -27.79
CA ALA A 73 -57.68 14.31 -29.18
C ALA A 73 -58.89 14.42 -30.10
N TRP A 74 -58.73 15.20 -31.18
CA TRP A 74 -59.80 15.49 -32.12
C TRP A 74 -59.26 15.60 -33.54
N ALA A 75 -59.61 14.63 -34.39
CA ALA A 75 -59.30 14.60 -35.81
C ALA A 75 -60.56 14.19 -36.59
N PRO A 76 -61.47 15.14 -36.87
CA PRO A 76 -62.70 14.87 -37.62
C PRO A 76 -62.37 14.45 -39.06
N VAL A 77 -63.39 13.98 -39.79
CA VAL A 77 -63.24 13.66 -41.22
C VAL A 77 -62.93 14.95 -42.00
N ASP A 78 -61.81 14.98 -42.72
CA ASP A 78 -61.44 16.10 -43.59
C ASP A 78 -62.13 16.02 -44.98
N GLU A 79 -61.91 17.03 -45.83
CA GLU A 79 -62.50 17.09 -47.18
C GLU A 79 -62.08 15.91 -48.09
N ASP A 80 -60.91 15.31 -47.82
CA ASP A 80 -60.38 14.14 -48.54
C ASP A 80 -60.86 12.81 -47.94
N LEU A 81 -61.82 12.85 -47.01
CA LEU A 81 -62.36 11.71 -46.26
C LEU A 81 -61.28 10.96 -45.44
N ARG A 82 -60.26 11.66 -44.96
CA ARG A 82 -59.26 11.15 -44.01
C ARG A 82 -59.62 11.59 -42.60
N GLY A 83 -59.14 10.86 -41.59
CA GLY A 83 -59.46 11.14 -40.18
C GLY A 83 -60.64 10.32 -39.66
N ASP A 84 -61.44 10.93 -38.77
CA ASP A 84 -62.47 10.31 -37.92
C ASP A 84 -61.95 9.66 -36.63
N VAL A 85 -61.03 10.33 -35.94
CA VAL A 85 -60.47 9.88 -34.64
C VAL A 85 -60.81 10.88 -33.55
N ALA A 86 -61.37 10.39 -32.44
CA ALA A 86 -61.45 11.11 -31.19
C ALA A 86 -60.84 10.30 -30.05
N GLY A 87 -60.12 11.00 -29.19
CA GLY A 87 -59.54 10.45 -27.97
C GLY A 87 -60.24 11.00 -26.74
N LEU A 88 -60.64 10.12 -25.82
CA LEU A 88 -61.23 10.47 -24.54
C LEU A 88 -60.29 10.06 -23.41
N GLU A 89 -60.08 10.93 -22.44
CA GLU A 89 -59.42 10.63 -21.17
C GLU A 89 -60.49 10.48 -20.08
N LEU A 90 -60.60 9.31 -19.47
CA LEU A 90 -61.58 9.03 -18.41
C LEU A 90 -61.30 9.88 -17.17
N VAL A 91 -62.34 10.46 -16.57
CA VAL A 91 -62.30 11.19 -15.29
C VAL A 91 -62.40 10.18 -14.14
N GLY A 92 -61.25 9.63 -13.74
CA GLY A 92 -61.11 8.56 -12.76
C GLY A 92 -60.45 7.31 -13.34
N ALA A 93 -60.20 6.31 -12.49
CA ALA A 93 -59.73 5.01 -12.94
C ALA A 93 -60.88 4.25 -13.64
N PRO A 94 -60.57 3.43 -14.68
CA PRO A 94 -61.57 2.57 -15.29
C PRO A 94 -62.10 1.52 -14.28
N PRO A 95 -63.28 0.92 -14.52
CA PRO A 95 -63.83 -0.12 -13.65
C PRO A 95 -62.88 -1.30 -13.47
N ALA A 96 -62.95 -1.97 -12.31
CA ALA A 96 -62.15 -3.17 -12.06
C ALA A 96 -62.47 -4.25 -13.11
N GLY A 97 -61.43 -4.82 -13.72
CA GLY A 97 -61.54 -5.78 -14.83
C GLY A 97 -61.46 -5.16 -16.23
N ALA A 98 -61.51 -3.83 -16.34
CA ALA A 98 -61.26 -3.15 -17.62
C ALA A 98 -59.76 -3.06 -17.88
N ALA A 99 -59.34 -3.37 -19.10
CA ALA A 99 -57.94 -3.39 -19.49
C ALA A 99 -57.77 -2.87 -20.92
N PRO A 100 -56.69 -2.11 -21.20
CA PRO A 100 -56.46 -1.57 -22.53
C PRO A 100 -56.16 -2.69 -23.54
N LEU A 101 -56.70 -2.56 -24.75
CA LEU A 101 -56.45 -3.45 -25.86
C LEU A 101 -55.08 -3.18 -26.46
N VAL A 102 -54.36 -4.24 -26.83
CA VAL A 102 -53.10 -4.13 -27.57
C VAL A 102 -53.40 -3.61 -28.98
N LEU A 103 -52.64 -2.62 -29.44
CA LEU A 103 -52.78 -2.07 -30.79
C LEU A 103 -51.63 -2.57 -31.67
N THR A 104 -51.90 -2.83 -32.95
CA THR A 104 -50.87 -3.25 -33.89
C THR A 104 -50.87 -2.40 -35.16
N ARG A 105 -49.68 -1.93 -35.58
CA ARG A 105 -49.50 -1.13 -36.80
C ARG A 105 -49.62 -1.99 -38.06
N SER A 106 -49.97 -1.36 -39.17
CA SER A 106 -50.34 -2.02 -40.44
C SER A 106 -49.19 -2.74 -41.15
N GLY A 107 -47.93 -2.47 -40.78
CA GLY A 107 -46.74 -3.07 -41.39
C GLY A 107 -46.45 -4.52 -40.95
N GLY A 108 -47.26 -5.09 -40.07
CA GLY A 108 -47.13 -6.45 -39.54
C GLY A 108 -47.90 -7.53 -40.32
N VAL A 109 -47.99 -8.72 -39.71
CA VAL A 109 -48.82 -9.83 -40.21
C VAL A 109 -50.28 -9.38 -40.27
N THR A 110 -50.93 -9.49 -41.42
CA THR A 110 -52.37 -9.26 -41.55
C THR A 110 -53.13 -10.46 -40.99
N PRO A 111 -54.08 -10.27 -40.05
CA PRO A 111 -54.90 -11.38 -39.58
C PRO A 111 -55.86 -11.83 -40.69
N ASP A 112 -56.06 -13.14 -40.77
CA ASP A 112 -56.96 -13.75 -41.76
C ASP A 112 -58.43 -13.46 -41.41
N GLN A 113 -58.75 -13.39 -40.12
CA GLN A 113 -60.06 -13.05 -39.60
C GLN A 113 -60.05 -11.73 -38.82
N LEU A 114 -61.09 -10.92 -39.03
CA LEU A 114 -61.38 -9.71 -38.28
C LEU A 114 -62.66 -9.90 -37.47
N VAL A 115 -62.67 -9.35 -36.27
CA VAL A 115 -63.81 -9.39 -35.35
C VAL A 115 -64.09 -7.98 -34.83
N MET A 116 -65.35 -7.57 -34.89
CA MET A 116 -65.83 -6.28 -34.40
C MET A 116 -67.04 -6.48 -33.50
N VAL A 117 -67.13 -5.70 -32.43
CA VAL A 117 -68.25 -5.75 -31.48
C VAL A 117 -68.88 -4.37 -31.38
N GLY A 118 -70.13 -4.26 -31.81
CA GLY A 118 -70.88 -3.01 -31.79
C GLY A 118 -72.18 -3.14 -31.01
N PHE A 119 -72.80 -1.99 -30.77
CA PHE A 119 -73.99 -1.88 -29.93
C PHE A 119 -75.12 -1.18 -30.70
N PRO A 120 -75.69 -1.83 -31.74
CA PRO A 120 -76.76 -1.24 -32.53
C PRO A 120 -78.04 -1.13 -31.71
N ARG A 121 -78.90 -0.15 -32.03
CA ARG A 121 -80.14 0.15 -31.26
C ARG A 121 -81.06 -1.04 -30.99
N ARG A 122 -81.05 -2.07 -31.84
CA ARG A 122 -81.87 -3.29 -31.68
C ARG A 122 -81.25 -4.33 -30.76
N LEU A 123 -79.95 -4.23 -30.48
CA LEU A 123 -79.15 -5.17 -29.71
C LEU A 123 -78.19 -4.41 -28.78
N GLU A 124 -78.73 -3.68 -27.81
CA GLU A 124 -77.93 -2.90 -26.85
C GLU A 124 -77.00 -3.78 -25.98
N MET A 125 -77.28 -5.07 -25.91
CA MET A 125 -76.44 -6.11 -25.29
C MET A 125 -75.13 -6.39 -26.07
N GLY A 126 -75.00 -5.87 -27.29
CA GLY A 126 -73.85 -6.07 -28.17
C GLY A 126 -74.11 -7.11 -29.27
N SER A 127 -73.43 -6.93 -30.41
CA SER A 127 -73.46 -7.84 -31.56
C SER A 127 -72.07 -8.03 -32.13
N TRP A 128 -71.71 -9.28 -32.41
CA TRP A 128 -70.41 -9.67 -32.97
C TRP A 128 -70.51 -9.81 -34.49
N VAL A 129 -69.58 -9.17 -35.20
CA VAL A 129 -69.45 -9.26 -36.66
C VAL A 129 -68.06 -9.79 -37.00
N TYR A 130 -68.02 -10.77 -37.90
CA TYR A 130 -66.80 -11.40 -38.38
C TYR A 130 -66.59 -11.02 -39.85
N GLY A 131 -65.35 -10.77 -40.24
CA GLY A 131 -65.00 -10.37 -41.60
C GLY A 131 -63.55 -10.65 -41.94
N ARG A 132 -63.14 -10.20 -43.13
CA ARG A 132 -61.75 -10.22 -43.60
C ARG A 132 -61.34 -8.85 -44.08
N ARG A 133 -60.04 -8.58 -44.01
CA ARG A 133 -59.47 -7.33 -44.52
C ARG A 133 -59.53 -7.29 -46.05
N GLY A 134 -60.11 -6.24 -46.60
CA GLY A 134 -60.10 -5.90 -48.02
C GLY A 134 -58.93 -4.98 -48.40
N GLY A 135 -59.04 -4.32 -49.55
CA GLY A 135 -58.04 -3.39 -50.04
C GLY A 135 -58.09 -1.99 -49.38
N PRO A 136 -57.01 -1.21 -49.44
CA PRO A 136 -57.06 0.22 -49.14
C PRO A 136 -57.87 0.96 -50.21
N VAL A 137 -58.63 1.98 -49.82
CA VAL A 137 -59.35 2.88 -50.72
C VAL A 137 -58.67 4.25 -50.82
N ALA A 138 -59.07 5.08 -51.81
CA ALA A 138 -58.43 6.37 -52.12
C ALA A 138 -58.32 7.34 -50.92
N THR A 139 -59.16 7.17 -49.92
CA THR A 139 -59.25 7.99 -48.70
C THR A 139 -58.29 7.52 -47.59
N GLY A 140 -57.49 6.47 -47.82
CA GLY A 140 -56.63 5.87 -46.79
C GLY A 140 -57.34 4.92 -45.83
N TRP A 141 -58.66 4.78 -45.92
CA TRP A 141 -59.43 3.77 -45.21
C TRP A 141 -59.20 2.39 -45.80
N VAL A 142 -59.49 1.35 -45.02
CA VAL A 142 -59.37 -0.05 -45.44
C VAL A 142 -60.75 -0.69 -45.40
N GLU A 143 -61.08 -1.39 -46.48
CA GLU A 143 -62.35 -2.10 -46.60
C GLU A 143 -62.39 -3.34 -45.70
N ILE A 144 -63.56 -3.63 -45.14
CA ILE A 144 -63.86 -4.86 -44.40
C ILE A 144 -64.94 -5.63 -45.17
N HIS A 145 -64.62 -6.86 -45.56
CA HIS A 145 -65.58 -7.78 -46.16
C HIS A 145 -66.18 -8.66 -45.07
N CYS A 146 -67.43 -8.40 -44.70
CA CYS A 146 -68.15 -9.24 -43.71
C CYS A 146 -68.40 -10.65 -44.27
N GLU A 147 -68.35 -11.67 -43.42
CA GLU A 147 -68.57 -13.07 -43.83
C GLU A 147 -69.96 -13.27 -44.50
N PRO A 148 -70.03 -13.90 -45.68
CA PRO A 148 -71.30 -14.20 -46.35
C PRO A 148 -72.17 -15.16 -45.51
N GLY A 149 -73.46 -14.86 -45.36
CA GLY A 149 -74.45 -15.76 -44.74
C GLY A 149 -74.79 -15.51 -43.27
N ARG A 150 -74.17 -14.52 -42.61
CA ARG A 150 -74.62 -14.05 -41.28
C ARG A 150 -75.58 -12.86 -41.42
N GLU A 151 -76.64 -12.84 -40.59
CA GLU A 151 -77.63 -11.74 -40.59
C GLU A 151 -77.02 -10.40 -40.11
N SER A 152 -76.10 -10.45 -39.14
CA SER A 152 -75.43 -9.27 -38.57
C SER A 152 -74.51 -8.57 -39.58
N ALA A 153 -74.78 -7.29 -39.83
CA ALA A 153 -73.94 -6.40 -40.63
C ALA A 153 -73.28 -5.35 -39.73
N LEU A 154 -72.23 -4.68 -40.21
CA LEU A 154 -71.80 -3.41 -39.62
C LEU A 154 -72.95 -2.39 -39.78
N GLU A 155 -73.55 -1.96 -38.67
CA GLU A 155 -74.69 -1.01 -38.60
C GLU A 155 -74.38 0.18 -37.67
N PRO A 156 -75.20 1.26 -37.62
CA PRO A 156 -75.05 2.30 -36.59
C PRO A 156 -74.97 1.69 -35.19
N GLY A 157 -73.95 2.07 -34.42
CA GLY A 157 -73.57 1.45 -33.15
C GLY A 157 -72.26 0.65 -33.19
N PHE A 158 -71.70 0.37 -34.38
CA PHE A 158 -70.35 -0.19 -34.55
C PHE A 158 -69.26 0.86 -34.76
N SER A 159 -69.60 2.09 -35.15
CA SER A 159 -68.62 3.17 -35.29
C SER A 159 -67.85 3.36 -33.99
N GLY A 160 -66.53 3.46 -34.10
CA GLY A 160 -65.60 3.54 -32.97
C GLY A 160 -65.24 2.18 -32.35
N SER A 161 -65.85 1.07 -32.77
CA SER A 161 -65.46 -0.28 -32.33
C SER A 161 -64.02 -0.60 -32.74
N PRO A 162 -63.25 -1.32 -31.91
CA PRO A 162 -61.98 -1.90 -32.36
C PRO A 162 -62.25 -2.92 -33.46
N VAL A 163 -61.33 -2.99 -34.42
CA VAL A 163 -61.23 -4.09 -35.38
C VAL A 163 -60.16 -5.03 -34.85
N TRP A 164 -60.58 -6.10 -34.19
CA TRP A 164 -59.72 -7.04 -33.50
C TRP A 164 -59.33 -8.20 -34.41
N GLY A 165 -58.04 -8.54 -34.45
CA GLY A 165 -57.52 -9.72 -35.13
C GLY A 165 -57.27 -10.83 -34.10
N PRO A 166 -58.10 -11.90 -34.04
CA PRO A 166 -58.00 -12.94 -33.01
C PRO A 166 -56.66 -13.69 -33.02
N GLU A 167 -56.02 -13.81 -34.18
CA GLU A 167 -54.72 -14.47 -34.32
C GLU A 167 -53.57 -13.64 -33.71
N LEU A 168 -53.72 -12.31 -33.75
CA LEU A 168 -52.76 -11.36 -33.20
C LEU A 168 -53.09 -10.97 -31.76
N ASP A 169 -54.31 -11.25 -31.31
CA ASP A 169 -54.86 -10.78 -30.04
C ASP A 169 -54.73 -9.25 -29.87
N ALA A 170 -54.93 -8.51 -30.96
CA ALA A 170 -54.70 -7.07 -31.03
C ALA A 170 -55.69 -6.36 -31.96
N ALA A 171 -55.98 -5.09 -31.69
CA ALA A 171 -56.69 -4.23 -32.64
C ALA A 171 -55.77 -3.80 -33.78
N VAL A 172 -56.19 -4.06 -35.01
CA VAL A 172 -55.53 -3.63 -36.26
C VAL A 172 -56.07 -2.30 -36.79
N GLY A 173 -57.19 -1.84 -36.24
CA GLY A 173 -57.86 -0.62 -36.65
C GLY A 173 -59.11 -0.32 -35.82
N MET A 174 -59.88 0.66 -36.29
CA MET A 174 -61.14 1.09 -35.71
C MET A 174 -62.17 1.29 -36.83
N VAL A 175 -63.41 0.86 -36.60
CA VAL A 175 -64.52 1.07 -37.54
C VAL A 175 -64.90 2.55 -37.57
N VAL A 176 -64.97 3.17 -38.76
CA VAL A 176 -65.29 4.60 -38.91
C VAL A 176 -66.59 4.84 -39.66
N ARG A 177 -66.84 4.12 -40.76
CA ARG A 177 -68.01 4.39 -41.58
C ARG A 177 -68.55 3.15 -42.26
N ARG A 178 -69.85 3.19 -42.53
CA ARG A 178 -70.64 2.16 -43.23
C ARG A 178 -71.07 2.68 -44.59
N ILE A 179 -71.18 1.81 -45.59
CA ILE A 179 -72.10 2.00 -46.73
C ILE A 179 -73.33 1.11 -46.53
N THR A 180 -74.52 1.71 -46.57
CA THR A 180 -75.79 0.98 -46.66
C THR A 180 -76.12 0.70 -48.12
N GLY A 181 -76.26 -0.58 -48.51
CA GLY A 181 -76.59 -0.99 -49.88
C GLY A 181 -76.79 -2.50 -50.04
N ALA A 182 -77.16 -2.92 -51.25
CA ALA A 182 -77.28 -4.34 -51.63
C ALA A 182 -75.91 -5.07 -51.52
N PRO A 183 -75.90 -6.39 -51.23
CA PRO A 183 -74.68 -7.14 -50.93
C PRO A 183 -73.59 -7.03 -52.02
N PRO A 184 -72.30 -7.10 -51.63
CA PRO A 184 -71.82 -7.46 -50.29
C PRO A 184 -71.96 -6.33 -49.24
N LYS A 185 -72.25 -6.72 -48.00
CA LYS A 185 -72.27 -5.82 -46.84
C LYS A 185 -70.81 -5.46 -46.51
N MET A 186 -70.41 -4.23 -46.80
CA MET A 186 -69.04 -3.72 -46.62
C MET A 186 -69.02 -2.65 -45.52
N GLY A 187 -67.89 -2.55 -44.82
CA GLY A 187 -67.60 -1.43 -43.92
C GLY A 187 -66.17 -0.94 -44.08
N TYR A 188 -65.87 0.19 -43.45
CA TYR A 188 -64.55 0.80 -43.49
C TYR A 188 -63.95 0.90 -42.11
N MET A 189 -62.65 0.65 -42.05
CA MET A 189 -61.83 0.96 -40.89
C MET A 189 -60.74 1.95 -41.23
N ILE A 190 -60.32 2.69 -40.22
CA ILE A 190 -59.00 3.32 -40.21
C ILE A 190 -58.03 2.41 -39.47
N THR A 191 -56.78 2.44 -39.92
CA THR A 191 -55.72 1.65 -39.31
C THR A 191 -55.24 2.26 -38.00
N VAL A 192 -54.60 1.45 -37.16
CA VAL A 192 -53.91 1.95 -35.95
C VAL A 192 -52.87 3.03 -36.30
N ASP A 193 -52.20 2.94 -37.45
CA ASP A 193 -51.27 4.00 -37.88
C ASP A 193 -51.98 5.36 -38.05
N THR A 194 -53.20 5.33 -38.57
CA THR A 194 -54.02 6.54 -38.73
C THR A 194 -54.43 7.08 -37.35
N VAL A 195 -54.85 6.20 -36.43
CA VAL A 195 -55.19 6.57 -35.05
C VAL A 195 -54.00 7.21 -34.33
N LEU A 196 -52.83 6.56 -34.35
CA LEU A 196 -51.64 7.04 -33.66
C LEU A 196 -51.01 8.28 -34.32
N SER A 197 -51.22 8.47 -35.62
CA SER A 197 -50.81 9.71 -36.31
C SER A 197 -51.74 10.88 -35.96
N ALA A 198 -53.03 10.61 -35.78
CA ALA A 198 -54.01 11.61 -35.35
C ALA A 198 -53.91 11.94 -33.85
N TRP A 199 -53.36 11.03 -33.04
CA TRP A 199 -53.15 11.22 -31.61
C TRP A 199 -51.74 10.77 -31.17
N PRO A 200 -50.70 11.59 -31.42
CA PRO A 200 -49.31 11.25 -31.09
C PRO A 200 -49.07 11.00 -29.60
N GLU A 201 -49.76 11.70 -28.71
CA GLU A 201 -49.65 11.53 -27.26
C GLU A 201 -50.12 10.14 -26.80
N LEU A 202 -51.09 9.53 -27.50
CA LEU A 202 -51.47 8.14 -27.24
C LEU A 202 -50.34 7.17 -27.59
N ALA A 203 -49.63 7.41 -28.69
CA ALA A 203 -48.44 6.63 -29.02
C ALA A 203 -47.36 6.77 -27.93
N GLU A 204 -47.14 7.96 -27.38
CA GLU A 204 -46.21 8.13 -26.25
C GLU A 204 -46.64 7.39 -24.99
N VAL A 205 -47.95 7.31 -24.71
CA VAL A 205 -48.49 6.58 -23.56
C VAL A 205 -48.37 5.06 -23.73
N ILE A 206 -48.69 4.54 -24.92
CA ILE A 206 -48.67 3.10 -25.21
C ILE A 206 -47.24 2.60 -25.41
N GLU A 207 -46.37 3.41 -26.02
CA GLU A 207 -44.96 3.11 -26.29
C GLU A 207 -44.01 3.73 -25.23
N ARG A 208 -44.51 4.01 -24.03
CA ARG A 208 -43.76 4.74 -22.99
C ARG A 208 -42.58 3.94 -22.45
N GLU A 209 -42.79 2.66 -22.17
CA GLU A 209 -41.80 1.82 -21.50
C GLU A 209 -41.13 0.85 -22.47
N PRO A 210 -39.79 0.85 -22.57
CA PRO A 210 -39.09 -0.16 -23.36
C PRO A 210 -39.33 -1.55 -22.75
N PRO A 211 -39.61 -2.57 -23.58
CA PRO A 211 -39.71 -3.95 -23.09
C PRO A 211 -38.34 -4.55 -22.74
N PHE A 212 -37.26 -3.86 -23.10
CA PHE A 212 -35.88 -4.26 -22.87
C PHE A 212 -35.36 -3.64 -21.59
N ARG A 213 -34.55 -4.39 -20.83
CA ARG A 213 -34.10 -4.00 -19.49
C ARG A 213 -32.67 -3.46 -19.43
N ALA A 214 -32.09 -3.09 -20.58
CA ALA A 214 -30.71 -2.61 -20.70
C ALA A 214 -29.72 -3.55 -19.98
N LEU A 215 -28.96 -3.02 -19.01
CA LEU A 215 -28.01 -3.81 -18.20
C LEU A 215 -28.62 -4.48 -16.97
N ARG A 216 -29.89 -4.21 -16.66
CA ARG A 216 -30.55 -4.81 -15.50
C ARG A 216 -30.97 -6.25 -15.81
N PRO A 217 -30.83 -7.18 -14.86
CA PRO A 217 -31.45 -8.49 -15.00
C PRO A 217 -32.98 -8.33 -15.04
N PHE A 218 -33.67 -9.24 -15.73
CA PHE A 218 -35.12 -9.34 -15.64
C PHE A 218 -35.48 -9.81 -14.23
N ASP A 219 -36.40 -9.12 -13.58
CA ASP A 219 -36.91 -9.48 -12.25
C ASP A 219 -38.26 -10.21 -12.34
N GLU A 220 -38.82 -10.63 -11.21
CA GLU A 220 -40.10 -11.36 -11.16
C GLU A 220 -41.25 -10.61 -11.86
N GLN A 221 -41.29 -9.28 -11.72
CA GLN A 221 -42.26 -8.40 -12.37
C GLN A 221 -42.12 -8.36 -13.90
N ASP A 222 -40.97 -8.75 -14.42
CA ASP A 222 -40.66 -8.76 -15.85
C ASP A 222 -40.89 -10.14 -16.49
N ALA A 223 -41.44 -11.11 -15.75
CA ALA A 223 -41.67 -12.48 -16.22
C ALA A 223 -42.42 -12.55 -17.55
N GLU A 224 -43.29 -11.58 -17.81
CA GLU A 224 -44.10 -11.49 -19.02
C GLU A 224 -43.35 -10.98 -20.25
N LEU A 225 -42.18 -10.38 -20.03
CA LEU A 225 -41.26 -9.89 -21.06
C LEU A 225 -40.05 -10.82 -21.23
N TYR A 226 -40.00 -11.92 -20.47
CA TYR A 226 -38.90 -12.88 -20.46
C TYR A 226 -39.21 -14.09 -21.35
N PHE A 227 -38.51 -14.19 -22.48
CA PHE A 227 -38.76 -15.23 -23.50
C PHE A 227 -37.53 -16.09 -23.80
N GLY A 228 -37.75 -17.23 -24.47
CA GLY A 228 -36.70 -18.06 -25.08
C GLY A 228 -36.09 -19.13 -24.16
N ARG A 229 -36.36 -19.11 -22.85
CA ARG A 229 -35.91 -20.12 -21.86
C ARG A 229 -37.06 -20.73 -21.06
N GLU A 230 -38.27 -20.78 -21.61
CA GLU A 230 -39.46 -21.28 -20.92
C GLU A 230 -39.29 -22.74 -20.47
N GLU A 231 -38.82 -23.61 -21.36
CA GLU A 231 -38.58 -25.03 -21.08
C GLU A 231 -37.52 -25.25 -19.98
N GLN A 232 -36.41 -24.49 -20.03
CA GLN A 232 -35.37 -24.55 -19.00
C GLN A 232 -35.89 -24.04 -17.64
N ALA A 233 -36.72 -22.99 -17.63
CA ALA A 233 -37.34 -22.50 -16.41
C ALA A 233 -38.26 -23.56 -15.79
N GLU A 234 -39.10 -24.22 -16.60
CA GLU A 234 -39.97 -25.31 -16.13
C GLU A 234 -39.17 -26.50 -15.59
N GLN A 235 -38.07 -26.88 -16.25
CA GLN A 235 -37.19 -27.92 -15.76
C GLN A 235 -36.57 -27.55 -14.40
N LEU A 236 -36.08 -26.32 -14.26
CA LEU A 236 -35.51 -25.84 -12.98
C LEU A 236 -36.55 -25.79 -11.86
N VAL A 237 -37.79 -25.39 -12.16
CA VAL A 237 -38.91 -25.42 -11.20
C VAL A 237 -39.15 -26.85 -10.71
N LYS A 238 -39.20 -27.83 -11.62
CA LYS A 238 -39.37 -29.25 -11.26
C LYS A 238 -38.22 -29.76 -10.39
N LEU A 239 -36.98 -29.43 -10.76
CA LEU A 239 -35.79 -29.84 -10.02
C LEU A 239 -35.70 -29.18 -8.63
N ALA A 240 -35.99 -27.88 -8.53
CA ALA A 240 -35.99 -27.16 -7.25
C ALA A 240 -37.02 -27.72 -6.25
N ARG A 241 -38.10 -28.32 -6.75
CA ARG A 241 -39.12 -29.00 -5.93
C ARG A 241 -38.73 -30.43 -5.55
N ALA A 242 -37.94 -31.12 -6.37
CA ALA A 242 -37.61 -32.53 -6.15
C ALA A 242 -36.29 -32.74 -5.40
N ALA A 243 -35.26 -31.98 -5.75
CA ALA A 243 -33.92 -32.10 -5.19
C ALA A 243 -33.74 -31.21 -3.94
N PRO A 244 -32.93 -31.63 -2.95
CA PRO A 244 -32.64 -30.83 -1.76
C PRO A 244 -31.77 -29.60 -2.08
N ALA A 245 -30.86 -29.73 -3.05
CA ALA A 245 -30.05 -28.63 -3.54
C ALA A 245 -29.87 -28.74 -5.06
N VAL A 246 -30.04 -27.61 -5.78
CA VAL A 246 -29.80 -27.49 -7.22
C VAL A 246 -28.83 -26.35 -7.44
N CYS A 247 -27.78 -26.57 -8.24
CA CYS A 247 -26.81 -25.55 -8.59
C CYS A 247 -26.84 -25.27 -10.08
N VAL A 248 -27.33 -24.09 -10.46
CA VAL A 248 -27.36 -23.59 -11.83
C VAL A 248 -25.98 -23.03 -12.16
N VAL A 249 -25.28 -23.64 -13.11
CA VAL A 249 -23.91 -23.30 -13.49
C VAL A 249 -23.85 -22.80 -14.93
N GLY A 250 -23.11 -21.73 -15.19
CA GLY A 250 -22.86 -21.30 -16.57
C GLY A 250 -22.03 -20.02 -16.67
N PRO A 251 -21.62 -19.62 -17.88
CA PRO A 251 -20.75 -18.46 -18.06
C PRO A 251 -21.40 -17.14 -17.66
N SER A 252 -20.58 -16.10 -17.49
CA SER A 252 -21.09 -14.75 -17.25
C SER A 252 -21.90 -14.25 -18.45
N GLY A 253 -22.99 -13.51 -18.20
CA GLY A 253 -23.78 -12.89 -19.26
C GLY A 253 -24.74 -13.82 -20.03
N VAL A 254 -24.87 -15.11 -19.70
CA VAL A 254 -25.87 -15.99 -20.35
C VAL A 254 -27.30 -15.84 -19.81
N GLY A 255 -27.52 -14.92 -18.86
CA GLY A 255 -28.85 -14.63 -18.31
C GLY A 255 -29.28 -15.52 -17.14
N LYS A 256 -28.34 -16.12 -16.37
CA LYS A 256 -28.67 -16.98 -15.21
C LYS A 256 -29.54 -16.29 -14.15
N SER A 257 -29.21 -15.05 -13.79
CA SER A 257 -30.00 -14.29 -12.80
C SER A 257 -31.39 -13.96 -13.34
N SER A 258 -31.51 -13.61 -14.63
CA SER A 258 -32.82 -13.42 -15.29
C SER A 258 -33.63 -14.71 -15.37
N LEU A 259 -32.98 -15.85 -15.66
CA LEU A 259 -33.63 -17.16 -15.67
C LEU A 259 -34.16 -17.52 -14.28
N LEU A 260 -33.35 -17.31 -13.24
CA LEU A 260 -33.78 -17.51 -11.87
C LEU A 260 -34.96 -16.58 -11.56
N ARG A 261 -34.78 -15.26 -11.67
CA ARG A 261 -35.73 -14.26 -11.18
C ARG A 261 -37.01 -14.15 -12.01
N ALA A 262 -36.92 -14.01 -13.32
CA ALA A 262 -38.08 -13.84 -14.18
C ALA A 262 -38.66 -15.18 -14.67
N GLY A 263 -37.80 -16.19 -14.85
CA GLY A 263 -38.20 -17.53 -15.30
C GLY A 263 -38.70 -18.44 -14.19
N VAL A 264 -37.92 -18.61 -13.11
CA VAL A 264 -38.13 -19.68 -12.14
C VAL A 264 -38.94 -19.23 -10.92
N LEU A 265 -38.59 -18.11 -10.29
CA LEU A 265 -39.23 -17.67 -9.03
C LEU A 265 -40.76 -17.46 -9.16
N PRO A 266 -41.31 -16.82 -10.21
CA PRO A 266 -42.75 -16.57 -10.31
C PRO A 266 -43.54 -17.88 -10.39
N ARG A 267 -42.96 -18.91 -11.04
CA ARG A 267 -43.53 -20.27 -11.14
C ARG A 267 -43.35 -21.09 -9.86
N LEU A 268 -42.38 -20.76 -9.00
CA LEU A 268 -42.21 -21.40 -7.69
C LEU A 268 -43.17 -20.82 -6.65
N ARG A 269 -43.38 -19.50 -6.66
CA ARG A 269 -44.23 -18.80 -5.68
C ARG A 269 -45.70 -19.23 -5.70
N SER A 270 -46.19 -19.81 -6.81
CA SER A 270 -47.55 -20.35 -6.86
C SER A 270 -47.76 -21.51 -5.88
N ASP A 271 -46.71 -22.32 -5.64
CA ASP A 271 -46.84 -23.61 -4.96
C ASP A 271 -45.86 -23.78 -3.78
N ALA A 272 -44.96 -22.83 -3.54
CA ALA A 272 -43.96 -22.87 -2.48
C ALA A 272 -43.65 -21.49 -1.92
N ALA A 273 -43.24 -21.44 -0.65
CA ALA A 273 -42.63 -20.25 -0.07
C ALA A 273 -41.26 -20.05 -0.72
N VAL A 274 -40.91 -18.83 -1.10
CA VAL A 274 -39.63 -18.55 -1.78
C VAL A 274 -38.90 -17.42 -1.07
N ALA A 275 -37.70 -17.72 -0.57
CA ALA A 275 -36.78 -16.73 -0.02
C ALA A 275 -35.66 -16.49 -1.03
N VAL A 276 -35.45 -15.25 -1.43
CA VAL A 276 -34.39 -14.85 -2.38
C VAL A 276 -33.36 -14.01 -1.64
N LEU A 277 -32.10 -14.35 -1.83
CA LEU A 277 -30.98 -13.54 -1.36
C LEU A 277 -29.85 -13.51 -2.38
N ARG A 278 -29.06 -12.44 -2.29
CA ARG A 278 -27.68 -12.39 -2.74
C ARG A 278 -26.78 -12.34 -1.50
N PRO A 279 -25.64 -13.06 -1.44
CA PRO A 279 -24.79 -13.10 -0.25
C PRO A 279 -24.39 -11.71 0.28
N SER A 280 -24.18 -10.75 -0.61
CA SER A 280 -23.85 -9.37 -0.27
C SER A 280 -25.02 -8.47 0.14
N ASP A 281 -26.24 -8.97 0.30
CA ASP A 281 -27.40 -8.14 0.67
C ASP A 281 -27.24 -7.49 2.04
N ALA A 282 -26.84 -8.21 3.08
CA ALA A 282 -26.89 -7.74 4.46
C ALA A 282 -25.56 -7.92 5.21
N GLY A 283 -24.46 -7.43 4.65
CA GLY A 283 -23.16 -7.46 5.33
C GLY A 283 -22.49 -8.83 5.33
N THR A 284 -23.16 -9.89 5.80
CA THR A 284 -22.70 -11.30 5.75
C THR A 284 -23.71 -12.21 5.04
N PRO A 285 -23.29 -13.33 4.42
CA PRO A 285 -24.21 -14.24 3.72
C PRO A 285 -25.31 -14.81 4.60
N LEU A 286 -24.98 -15.11 5.86
CA LEU A 286 -25.95 -15.63 6.83
C LEU A 286 -26.98 -14.56 7.25
N ARG A 287 -26.55 -13.31 7.45
CA ARG A 287 -27.46 -12.20 7.73
C ARG A 287 -28.36 -11.91 6.52
N SER A 288 -27.85 -12.08 5.30
CA SER A 288 -28.66 -11.98 4.06
C SER A 288 -29.76 -13.05 4.01
N LEU A 289 -29.45 -14.29 4.43
CA LEU A 289 -30.44 -15.36 4.54
C LEU A 289 -31.48 -15.05 5.62
N ALA A 290 -31.04 -14.62 6.80
CA ALA A 290 -31.94 -14.23 7.89
C ALA A 290 -32.87 -13.08 7.47
N GLY A 291 -32.37 -12.08 6.75
CA GLY A 291 -33.19 -11.00 6.20
C GLY A 291 -34.21 -11.47 5.15
N ALA A 292 -33.84 -12.41 4.29
CA ALA A 292 -34.76 -13.01 3.32
C ALA A 292 -35.88 -13.81 4.01
N LEU A 293 -35.57 -14.52 5.10
CA LEU A 293 -36.54 -15.26 5.90
C LEU A 293 -37.43 -14.34 6.75
N ASP A 294 -36.90 -13.26 7.33
CA ASP A 294 -37.68 -12.26 8.09
C ASP A 294 -38.77 -11.62 7.21
N ARG A 295 -38.46 -11.35 5.93
CA ARG A 295 -39.45 -10.81 4.97
C ARG A 295 -40.65 -11.74 4.75
N LEU A 296 -40.47 -13.06 4.88
CA LEU A 296 -41.57 -14.03 4.80
C LEU A 296 -42.33 -14.14 6.13
N LEU A 297 -41.63 -14.06 7.25
CA LEU A 297 -42.23 -14.15 8.58
C LEU A 297 -43.04 -12.88 8.95
N THR A 298 -42.53 -11.71 8.56
CA THR A 298 -43.08 -10.40 8.90
C THR A 298 -43.26 -9.53 7.65
N PRO A 299 -44.35 -9.71 6.88
CA PRO A 299 -44.70 -8.86 5.76
C PRO A 299 -45.07 -7.46 6.30
N GLY A 300 -44.20 -6.47 6.12
CA GLY A 300 -44.38 -5.12 6.68
C GLY A 300 -43.08 -4.36 6.96
N GLY A 301 -41.93 -5.01 6.84
CA GLY A 301 -40.61 -4.40 6.93
C GLY A 301 -39.62 -5.29 7.67
N THR A 302 -38.34 -5.10 7.41
CA THR A 302 -37.25 -5.86 8.06
C THR A 302 -36.70 -5.05 9.24
N SER A 303 -36.39 -5.67 10.38
CA SER A 303 -35.74 -5.00 11.53
C SER A 303 -34.38 -5.63 11.81
N PRO A 304 -33.32 -4.83 12.03
CA PRO A 304 -31.99 -5.34 12.36
C PRO A 304 -32.00 -6.33 13.54
N GLU A 305 -32.74 -6.03 14.61
CA GLU A 305 -32.81 -6.86 15.81
C GLU A 305 -33.49 -8.21 15.56
N ARG A 306 -34.50 -8.26 14.69
CA ARG A 306 -35.14 -9.53 14.29
C ARG A 306 -34.21 -10.37 13.44
N VAL A 307 -33.50 -9.74 12.52
CA VAL A 307 -32.49 -10.41 11.69
C VAL A 307 -31.39 -11.00 12.56
N ASP A 308 -30.88 -10.26 13.55
CA ASP A 308 -29.85 -10.76 14.48
C ASP A 308 -30.34 -11.96 15.29
N ARG A 309 -31.58 -11.92 15.81
CA ARG A 309 -32.18 -13.08 16.49
C ARG A 309 -32.36 -14.29 15.56
N LEU A 310 -32.68 -14.07 14.29
CA LEU A 310 -32.77 -15.15 13.31
C LEU A 310 -31.39 -15.75 13.01
N VAL A 311 -30.34 -14.94 12.90
CA VAL A 311 -28.96 -15.41 12.76
C VAL A 311 -28.58 -16.33 13.92
N GLU A 312 -28.82 -15.90 15.17
CA GLU A 312 -28.55 -16.72 16.38
C GLU A 312 -29.33 -18.05 16.38
N ARG A 313 -30.59 -18.05 15.96
CA ARG A 313 -31.40 -19.27 15.87
C ARG A 313 -30.90 -20.23 14.77
N LEU A 314 -30.49 -19.69 13.62
CA LEU A 314 -29.98 -20.48 12.50
C LEU A 314 -28.65 -21.15 12.85
N THR A 315 -27.72 -20.43 13.50
CA THR A 315 -26.44 -21.00 13.96
C THR A 315 -26.59 -21.97 15.12
N GLY A 316 -27.58 -21.74 16.00
CA GLY A 316 -27.91 -22.62 17.13
C GLY A 316 -28.58 -23.95 16.75
N GLY A 317 -28.73 -24.26 15.46
CA GLY A 317 -29.34 -25.51 14.97
C GLY A 317 -30.87 -25.46 14.80
N GLY A 318 -31.50 -24.30 15.04
CA GLY A 318 -32.95 -24.09 14.95
C GLY A 318 -33.49 -23.91 13.53
N VAL A 319 -32.78 -24.38 12.50
CA VAL A 319 -33.17 -24.22 11.09
C VAL A 319 -34.55 -24.85 10.83
N ALA A 320 -34.82 -26.04 11.38
CA ALA A 320 -36.10 -26.72 11.23
C ALA A 320 -37.27 -25.89 11.80
N ASP A 321 -37.08 -25.25 12.95
CA ASP A 321 -38.10 -24.42 13.59
C ASP A 321 -38.36 -23.14 12.80
N VAL A 322 -37.32 -22.52 12.24
CA VAL A 322 -37.45 -21.34 11.38
C VAL A 322 -38.19 -21.69 10.09
N VAL A 323 -37.84 -22.82 9.46
CA VAL A 323 -38.55 -23.32 8.27
C VAL A 323 -40.01 -23.61 8.60
N ALA A 324 -40.31 -24.30 9.70
CA ALA A 324 -41.68 -24.58 10.12
C ALA A 324 -42.50 -23.29 10.31
N ALA A 325 -41.93 -22.28 10.97
CA ALA A 325 -42.58 -20.99 11.16
C ALA A 325 -42.84 -20.25 9.84
N VAL A 326 -41.91 -20.32 8.88
CA VAL A 326 -42.12 -19.73 7.55
C VAL A 326 -43.26 -20.44 6.83
N LEU A 327 -43.27 -21.77 6.81
CA LEU A 327 -44.29 -22.57 6.13
C LEU A 327 -45.68 -22.34 6.73
N GLU A 328 -45.80 -22.30 8.06
CA GLU A 328 -47.04 -21.97 8.76
C GLU A 328 -47.51 -20.56 8.41
N ARG A 329 -46.59 -19.59 8.37
CA ARG A 329 -46.92 -18.20 8.09
C ARG A 329 -47.39 -17.97 6.65
N THR A 330 -46.75 -18.64 5.68
CA THR A 330 -47.07 -18.49 4.26
C THR A 330 -48.17 -19.42 3.77
N GLY A 331 -48.52 -20.46 4.55
CA GLY A 331 -49.50 -21.47 4.15
C GLY A 331 -49.02 -22.42 3.04
N HIS A 332 -47.70 -22.57 2.88
CA HIS A 332 -47.11 -23.45 1.87
C HIS A 332 -46.50 -24.70 2.50
N ASP A 333 -46.41 -25.78 1.73
CA ASP A 333 -45.86 -27.04 2.25
C ASP A 333 -44.35 -27.17 2.14
N ARG A 334 -43.71 -26.30 1.34
CA ARG A 334 -42.28 -26.32 1.05
C ARG A 334 -41.71 -24.90 0.93
N LEU A 335 -40.46 -24.73 1.36
CA LEU A 335 -39.68 -23.50 1.22
C LEU A 335 -38.54 -23.71 0.22
N VAL A 336 -38.36 -22.79 -0.72
CA VAL A 336 -37.19 -22.75 -1.62
C VAL A 336 -36.36 -21.52 -1.28
N VAL A 337 -35.09 -21.73 -0.95
CA VAL A 337 -34.12 -20.66 -0.74
C VAL A 337 -33.28 -20.50 -2.01
N ALA A 338 -33.53 -19.43 -2.75
CA ALA A 338 -32.78 -19.07 -3.94
C ALA A 338 -31.62 -18.14 -3.58
N VAL A 339 -30.38 -18.58 -3.83
CA VAL A 339 -29.16 -17.78 -3.66
C VAL A 339 -28.64 -17.39 -5.04
N ASP A 340 -28.84 -16.15 -5.42
CA ASP A 340 -28.31 -15.57 -6.64
C ASP A 340 -26.87 -15.09 -6.42
N GLN A 341 -26.00 -15.26 -7.42
CA GLN A 341 -24.56 -14.95 -7.33
C GLN A 341 -23.88 -15.62 -6.13
N PHE A 342 -24.04 -16.95 -6.01
CA PHE A 342 -23.42 -17.75 -4.94
C PHE A 342 -21.90 -17.61 -4.90
N GLU A 343 -21.25 -17.27 -6.02
CA GLU A 343 -19.83 -16.96 -6.07
C GLU A 343 -19.38 -15.87 -5.09
N GLU A 344 -20.28 -14.97 -4.66
CA GLU A 344 -19.94 -13.92 -3.71
C GLU A 344 -19.57 -14.46 -2.33
N VAL A 345 -20.05 -15.65 -1.97
CA VAL A 345 -19.68 -16.33 -0.72
C VAL A 345 -18.16 -16.50 -0.64
N PHE A 346 -17.48 -16.78 -1.75
CA PHE A 346 -16.02 -16.96 -1.77
C PHE A 346 -15.24 -15.68 -1.47
N GLY A 347 -15.89 -14.51 -1.52
CA GLY A 347 -15.32 -13.23 -1.13
C GLY A 347 -15.35 -12.93 0.38
N TYR A 348 -15.98 -13.79 1.18
CA TYR A 348 -16.11 -13.65 2.63
C TYR A 348 -15.03 -14.40 3.41
N PRO A 349 -14.78 -14.08 4.69
CA PRO A 349 -13.94 -14.90 5.56
C PRO A 349 -14.40 -16.36 5.64
N ALA A 350 -13.45 -17.29 5.78
CA ALA A 350 -13.76 -18.73 5.83
C ALA A 350 -14.75 -19.12 6.93
N ALA A 351 -14.78 -18.39 8.05
CA ALA A 351 -15.76 -18.58 9.12
C ALA A 351 -17.19 -18.29 8.66
N ASP A 352 -17.42 -17.10 8.07
CA ASP A 352 -18.74 -16.70 7.54
C ASP A 352 -19.21 -17.64 6.41
N GLN A 353 -18.26 -18.10 5.58
CA GLN A 353 -18.54 -19.10 4.56
C GLN A 353 -19.04 -20.40 5.20
N ALA A 354 -18.32 -20.92 6.20
CA ALA A 354 -18.64 -22.17 6.88
C ALA A 354 -19.96 -22.10 7.67
N GLU A 355 -20.25 -20.98 8.34
CA GLU A 355 -21.52 -20.77 9.04
C GLU A 355 -22.70 -20.79 8.06
N PHE A 356 -22.60 -20.01 6.98
CA PHE A 356 -23.65 -19.92 5.97
C PHE A 356 -23.90 -21.26 5.27
N THR A 357 -22.85 -21.91 4.77
CA THR A 357 -22.98 -23.21 4.10
C THR A 357 -23.38 -24.31 5.06
N GLY A 358 -22.96 -24.24 6.32
CA GLY A 358 -23.42 -25.11 7.41
C GLY A 358 -24.93 -25.08 7.60
N VAL A 359 -25.53 -23.89 7.55
CA VAL A 359 -27.00 -23.71 7.57
C VAL A 359 -27.65 -24.28 6.30
N LEU A 360 -27.12 -23.98 5.11
CA LEU A 360 -27.66 -24.49 3.85
C LEU A 360 -27.61 -26.03 3.75
N ARG A 361 -26.59 -26.67 4.33
CA ARG A 361 -26.49 -28.13 4.39
C ARG A 361 -27.63 -28.80 5.14
N ALA A 362 -28.34 -28.09 6.03
CA ALA A 362 -29.52 -28.65 6.67
C ALA A 362 -30.66 -28.97 5.67
N ALA A 363 -30.64 -28.41 4.45
CA ALA A 363 -31.54 -28.80 3.37
C ALA A 363 -31.24 -30.19 2.80
N LEU A 364 -30.01 -30.70 2.95
CA LEU A 364 -29.61 -32.03 2.48
C LEU A 364 -30.12 -33.16 3.39
N ARG A 365 -30.68 -32.84 4.56
CA ARG A 365 -31.20 -33.85 5.48
C ARG A 365 -32.45 -34.53 4.90
N PRO A 366 -32.62 -35.85 5.08
CA PRO A 366 -33.86 -36.53 4.74
C PRO A 366 -35.07 -35.86 5.41
N ALA A 367 -36.19 -35.77 4.71
CA ALA A 367 -37.44 -35.12 5.15
C ALA A 367 -37.38 -33.60 5.41
N ALA A 368 -36.32 -32.91 4.99
CA ALA A 368 -36.30 -31.45 4.99
C ALA A 368 -37.43 -30.90 4.10
N ARG A 369 -38.31 -30.06 4.67
CA ARG A 369 -39.40 -29.37 3.94
C ARG A 369 -38.91 -28.12 3.19
N TRP A 370 -37.63 -28.08 2.84
CA TRP A 370 -37.04 -26.96 2.13
C TRP A 370 -35.90 -27.42 1.21
N SER A 371 -35.62 -26.61 0.19
CA SER A 371 -34.54 -26.84 -0.77
C SER A 371 -33.79 -25.56 -1.09
N VAL A 372 -32.58 -25.71 -1.63
CA VAL A 372 -31.71 -24.60 -1.98
C VAL A 372 -31.48 -24.57 -3.49
N LEU A 373 -31.66 -23.40 -4.11
CA LEU A 373 -31.38 -23.15 -5.51
C LEU A 373 -30.24 -22.14 -5.63
N LEU A 374 -29.08 -22.60 -6.08
CA LEU A 374 -27.85 -21.81 -6.15
C LEU A 374 -27.57 -21.39 -7.59
N ASN A 375 -27.30 -20.12 -7.82
CA ASN A 375 -26.81 -19.62 -9.10
C ASN A 375 -25.30 -19.40 -8.98
N LEU A 376 -24.50 -20.12 -9.75
CA LEU A 376 -23.04 -20.10 -9.69
C LEU A 376 -22.44 -19.90 -11.09
N ARG A 377 -21.38 -19.11 -11.18
CA ARG A 377 -20.57 -19.03 -12.40
C ARG A 377 -19.67 -20.25 -12.58
N ASP A 378 -19.53 -20.69 -13.81
CA ASP A 378 -18.65 -21.79 -14.20
C ASP A 378 -17.19 -21.59 -13.74
N THR A 379 -16.66 -20.36 -13.83
CA THR A 379 -15.31 -20.01 -13.35
C THR A 379 -15.12 -20.25 -11.85
N PHE A 380 -16.19 -20.24 -11.06
CA PHE A 380 -16.15 -20.45 -9.62
C PHE A 380 -16.55 -21.88 -9.19
N LEU A 381 -16.93 -22.75 -10.14
CA LEU A 381 -17.27 -24.14 -9.83
C LEU A 381 -16.05 -24.86 -9.20
N GLY A 382 -14.86 -24.67 -9.76
CA GLY A 382 -13.63 -25.23 -9.20
C GLY A 382 -13.32 -24.72 -7.80
N ALA A 383 -13.56 -23.44 -7.52
CA ALA A 383 -13.38 -22.86 -6.19
C ALA A 383 -14.36 -23.47 -5.17
N GLY A 384 -15.63 -23.62 -5.57
CA GLY A 384 -16.65 -24.28 -4.74
C GLY A 384 -16.35 -25.74 -4.42
N LEU A 385 -15.76 -26.48 -5.35
CA LEU A 385 -15.38 -27.88 -5.17
C LEU A 385 -14.11 -28.08 -4.32
N ARG A 386 -13.21 -27.09 -4.27
CA ARG A 386 -11.97 -27.13 -3.48
C ARG A 386 -12.12 -26.59 -2.06
N ASN A 387 -13.15 -25.79 -1.82
CA ASN A 387 -13.33 -25.09 -0.55
C ASN A 387 -14.00 -26.01 0.50
N PRO A 388 -13.36 -26.26 1.66
CA PRO A 388 -13.91 -27.12 2.71
C PRO A 388 -15.30 -26.69 3.22
N ALA A 389 -15.60 -25.38 3.21
CA ALA A 389 -16.90 -24.88 3.64
C ALA A 389 -18.03 -25.28 2.68
N THR A 390 -17.77 -25.37 1.37
CA THR A 390 -18.78 -25.63 0.35
C THR A 390 -18.78 -27.06 -0.19
N VAL A 391 -17.68 -27.81 -0.05
CA VAL A 391 -17.51 -29.14 -0.67
C VAL A 391 -18.62 -30.12 -0.25
N GLU A 392 -19.04 -30.09 1.02
CA GLU A 392 -20.11 -30.98 1.50
C GLU A 392 -21.50 -30.59 0.98
N LEU A 393 -21.76 -29.29 0.78
CA LEU A 393 -22.98 -28.82 0.11
C LEU A 393 -22.95 -29.21 -1.38
N ALA A 394 -21.79 -29.06 -2.02
CA ALA A 394 -21.56 -29.39 -3.42
C ALA A 394 -21.61 -30.90 -3.71
N ALA A 395 -21.28 -31.75 -2.74
CA ALA A 395 -21.45 -33.19 -2.88
C ALA A 395 -22.93 -33.60 -3.00
N GLY A 396 -23.84 -32.82 -2.42
CA GLY A 396 -25.29 -33.10 -2.38
C GLY A 396 -26.13 -32.30 -3.37
N TRP A 397 -25.57 -31.34 -4.10
CA TRP A 397 -26.31 -30.55 -5.07
C TRP A 397 -26.46 -31.27 -6.43
N LEU A 398 -27.51 -30.93 -7.17
CA LEU A 398 -27.67 -31.33 -8.56
C LEU A 398 -27.20 -30.18 -9.48
N PRO A 399 -26.08 -30.34 -10.22
CA PRO A 399 -25.63 -29.31 -11.14
C PRO A 399 -26.52 -29.27 -12.40
N VAL A 400 -27.00 -28.07 -12.77
CA VAL A 400 -27.74 -27.82 -14.01
C VAL A 400 -26.99 -26.77 -14.80
N THR A 401 -26.54 -27.13 -16.01
CA THR A 401 -25.76 -26.21 -16.85
C THR A 401 -26.66 -25.33 -17.71
N VAL A 402 -26.31 -24.05 -17.78
CA VAL A 402 -26.99 -23.04 -18.60
C VAL A 402 -26.01 -22.55 -19.65
N GLY A 403 -26.20 -23.03 -20.88
CA GLY A 403 -25.43 -22.59 -22.05
C GLY A 403 -25.98 -21.32 -22.70
N GLU A 404 -25.32 -20.90 -23.77
CA GLU A 404 -25.77 -19.83 -24.65
C GLU A 404 -27.10 -20.19 -25.33
N LEU A 405 -27.84 -19.16 -25.78
CA LEU A 405 -29.09 -19.34 -26.50
C LEU A 405 -28.81 -19.75 -27.95
N THR A 406 -29.63 -20.67 -28.47
CA THR A 406 -29.61 -21.01 -29.90
C THR A 406 -30.12 -19.85 -30.75
N SER A 407 -29.86 -19.85 -32.07
CA SER A 407 -30.37 -18.81 -32.99
C SER A 407 -31.90 -18.65 -32.90
N SER A 408 -32.64 -19.76 -32.74
CA SER A 408 -34.11 -19.74 -32.63
C SER A 408 -34.57 -19.16 -31.29
N GLN A 409 -33.88 -19.46 -30.20
CA GLN A 409 -34.16 -18.86 -28.89
C GLN A 409 -33.82 -17.36 -28.88
N LEU A 410 -32.69 -16.95 -29.46
CA LEU A 410 -32.29 -15.55 -29.60
C LEU A 410 -33.30 -14.75 -30.41
N ARG A 411 -33.74 -15.30 -31.55
CA ARG A 411 -34.78 -14.67 -32.37
C ARG A 411 -36.06 -14.45 -31.56
N ARG A 412 -36.49 -15.43 -30.75
CA ARG A 412 -37.64 -15.25 -29.84
C ARG A 412 -37.40 -14.17 -28.78
N VAL A 413 -36.22 -14.13 -28.16
CA VAL A 413 -35.84 -13.07 -27.19
C VAL A 413 -35.92 -11.68 -27.81
N ILE A 414 -35.56 -11.54 -29.08
CA ILE A 414 -35.57 -10.27 -29.81
C ILE A 414 -37.00 -9.89 -30.23
N THR A 415 -37.77 -10.81 -30.82
CA THR A 415 -39.04 -10.48 -31.46
C THR A 415 -40.25 -10.51 -30.52
N ALA A 416 -40.28 -11.44 -29.57
CA ALA A 416 -41.47 -11.64 -28.72
C ALA A 416 -41.81 -10.44 -27.82
N PRO A 417 -40.86 -9.69 -27.23
CA PRO A 417 -41.19 -8.52 -26.43
C PRO A 417 -41.89 -7.43 -27.24
N LEU A 418 -41.50 -7.22 -28.50
CA LEU A 418 -42.17 -6.26 -29.39
C LEU A 418 -43.50 -6.78 -29.91
N ALA A 419 -43.59 -8.08 -30.22
CA ALA A 419 -44.84 -8.70 -30.65
C ALA A 419 -45.94 -8.49 -29.59
N ARG A 420 -45.56 -8.48 -28.31
CA ARG A 420 -46.46 -8.19 -27.19
C ARG A 420 -46.90 -6.73 -27.09
N ILE A 421 -46.05 -5.80 -27.51
CA ILE A 421 -46.40 -4.36 -27.59
C ILE A 421 -47.27 -4.07 -28.82
N GLY A 422 -47.01 -4.75 -29.94
CA GLY A 422 -47.78 -4.67 -31.19
C GLY A 422 -47.54 -3.42 -32.03
N THR A 423 -47.23 -2.27 -31.40
CA THR A 423 -47.08 -0.97 -32.10
C THR A 423 -45.67 -0.68 -32.62
N VAL A 424 -44.67 -1.50 -32.26
CA VAL A 424 -43.28 -1.30 -32.65
C VAL A 424 -42.72 -2.55 -33.32
N ALA A 425 -41.99 -2.39 -34.42
CA ALA A 425 -41.39 -3.48 -35.17
C ALA A 425 -39.92 -3.22 -35.52
N TYR A 426 -39.21 -4.28 -35.90
CA TYR A 426 -37.87 -4.18 -36.47
C TYR A 426 -37.96 -3.94 -37.98
N GLU A 427 -37.04 -3.14 -38.52
CA GLU A 427 -36.82 -3.08 -39.95
C GLU A 427 -36.46 -4.49 -40.52
N PRO A 428 -36.96 -4.87 -41.72
CA PRO A 428 -36.71 -6.19 -42.29
C PRO A 428 -35.21 -6.52 -42.37
N GLY A 429 -34.82 -7.69 -41.84
CA GLY A 429 -33.42 -8.15 -41.82
C GLY A 429 -32.59 -7.71 -40.61
N LEU A 430 -33.06 -6.73 -39.81
CA LEU A 430 -32.33 -6.28 -38.61
C LEU A 430 -32.23 -7.38 -37.54
N VAL A 431 -33.27 -8.19 -37.37
CA VAL A 431 -33.28 -9.30 -36.41
C VAL A 431 -32.18 -10.33 -36.74
N ASP A 432 -31.97 -10.64 -38.02
CA ASP A 432 -30.93 -11.57 -38.45
C ASP A 432 -29.53 -11.03 -38.10
N ARG A 433 -29.27 -9.75 -38.39
CA ARG A 433 -28.02 -9.08 -38.03
C ARG A 433 -27.77 -9.11 -36.51
N LEU A 434 -28.80 -8.81 -35.71
CA LEU A 434 -28.72 -8.86 -34.24
C LEU A 434 -28.38 -10.26 -33.72
N VAL A 435 -29.02 -11.31 -34.27
CA VAL A 435 -28.72 -12.70 -33.91
C VAL A 435 -27.27 -13.05 -34.28
N GLU A 436 -26.84 -12.68 -35.48
CA GLU A 436 -25.49 -12.97 -35.99
C GLU A 436 -24.39 -12.30 -35.15
N ASP A 437 -24.58 -11.03 -34.80
CA ASP A 437 -23.64 -10.27 -33.95
C ASP A 437 -23.55 -10.83 -32.53
N VAL A 438 -24.69 -11.25 -31.97
CA VAL A 438 -24.75 -11.88 -30.65
C VAL A 438 -24.00 -13.21 -30.62
N GLN A 439 -24.18 -14.05 -31.64
CA GLN A 439 -23.50 -15.34 -31.71
C GLN A 439 -21.99 -15.23 -31.85
N ARG A 440 -21.51 -14.11 -32.39
CA ARG A 440 -20.08 -13.82 -32.44
C ARG A 440 -19.54 -13.21 -31.15
N ALA A 441 -20.39 -12.67 -30.27
CA ALA A 441 -19.98 -11.93 -29.08
C ALA A 441 -19.86 -12.79 -27.82
N ALA A 442 -18.83 -12.54 -27.00
CA ALA A 442 -18.67 -13.17 -25.70
C ALA A 442 -19.56 -12.48 -24.64
N GLY A 443 -20.34 -13.26 -23.89
CA GLY A 443 -21.29 -12.75 -22.87
C GLY A 443 -22.39 -11.84 -23.43
N PRO A 444 -23.19 -12.29 -24.43
CA PRO A 444 -23.83 -11.37 -25.36
C PRO A 444 -25.20 -10.83 -24.94
N LEU A 445 -25.91 -11.45 -23.99
CA LEU A 445 -27.30 -11.06 -23.69
C LEU A 445 -27.44 -9.67 -23.04
N PRO A 446 -26.58 -9.27 -22.08
CA PRO A 446 -26.59 -7.91 -21.54
C PRO A 446 -26.30 -6.85 -22.62
N LEU A 447 -25.40 -7.16 -23.55
CA LEU A 447 -25.08 -6.28 -24.68
C LEU A 447 -26.25 -6.17 -25.64
N LEU A 448 -26.91 -7.30 -25.95
CA LEU A 448 -28.13 -7.31 -26.76
C LEU A 448 -29.23 -6.48 -26.11
N GLN A 449 -29.52 -6.68 -24.83
CA GLN A 449 -30.53 -5.91 -24.10
C GLN A 449 -30.21 -4.42 -24.09
N PHE A 450 -28.94 -4.05 -23.91
CA PHE A 450 -28.51 -2.66 -24.00
C PHE A 450 -28.72 -2.08 -25.41
N ALA A 451 -28.26 -2.77 -26.46
CA ALA A 451 -28.43 -2.34 -27.84
C ALA A 451 -29.92 -2.19 -28.21
N LEU A 452 -30.78 -3.12 -27.78
CA LEU A 452 -32.22 -3.05 -28.00
C LEU A 452 -32.88 -1.88 -27.27
N THR A 453 -32.45 -1.58 -26.03
CA THR A 453 -32.91 -0.38 -25.31
C THR A 453 -32.48 0.91 -26.03
N GLU A 454 -31.25 0.98 -26.53
CA GLU A 454 -30.75 2.15 -27.25
C GLU A 454 -31.40 2.31 -28.64
N LEU A 455 -31.67 1.21 -29.33
CA LEU A 455 -32.46 1.21 -30.56
C LEU A 455 -33.89 1.67 -30.29
N TRP A 456 -34.51 1.21 -29.20
CA TRP A 456 -35.86 1.63 -28.82
C TRP A 456 -35.95 3.13 -28.59
N ALA A 457 -34.92 3.73 -27.98
CA ALA A 457 -34.84 5.17 -27.78
C ALA A 457 -34.67 5.96 -29.10
N ARG A 458 -34.05 5.35 -30.12
CA ARG A 458 -33.81 5.94 -31.45
C ARG A 458 -34.86 5.55 -32.50
N ARG A 459 -35.91 4.82 -32.10
CA ARG A 459 -36.97 4.37 -33.02
C ARG A 459 -37.62 5.56 -33.71
N ARG A 460 -37.99 5.40 -34.98
CA ARG A 460 -38.76 6.42 -35.71
C ARG A 460 -40.05 5.80 -36.22
N ARG A 461 -41.19 6.43 -35.92
CA ARG A 461 -42.53 5.97 -36.36
C ARG A 461 -42.81 4.49 -36.03
N GLY A 462 -42.39 4.03 -34.84
CA GLY A 462 -42.58 2.64 -34.41
C GLY A 462 -41.66 1.63 -35.10
N LEU A 463 -40.58 2.05 -35.75
CA LEU A 463 -39.59 1.15 -36.34
C LEU A 463 -38.20 1.30 -35.69
N LEU A 464 -37.59 0.16 -35.38
CA LEU A 464 -36.18 0.03 -35.01
C LEU A 464 -35.37 -0.15 -36.28
N LEU A 465 -34.49 0.80 -36.57
CA LEU A 465 -33.87 0.98 -37.89
C LEU A 465 -32.45 0.40 -37.96
N HIS A 466 -32.03 -0.03 -39.16
CA HIS A 466 -30.65 -0.38 -39.48
C HIS A 466 -29.69 0.80 -39.30
N GLU A 467 -30.09 2.00 -39.75
CA GLU A 467 -29.32 3.24 -39.60
C GLU A 467 -28.91 3.47 -38.13
N ALA A 468 -29.89 3.42 -37.21
CA ALA A 468 -29.65 3.58 -35.79
C ALA A 468 -28.79 2.45 -35.20
N TYR A 469 -28.88 1.23 -35.74
CA TYR A 469 -28.04 0.10 -35.31
C TYR A 469 -26.58 0.26 -35.73
N ASP A 470 -26.34 0.79 -36.93
CA ASP A 470 -25.02 1.07 -37.46
C ASP A 470 -24.35 2.23 -36.69
N GLU A 471 -25.09 3.29 -36.37
CA GLU A 471 -24.64 4.40 -35.51
C GLU A 471 -24.21 3.93 -34.11
N LEU A 472 -24.88 2.93 -33.56
CA LEU A 472 -24.52 2.32 -32.28
C LEU A 472 -23.25 1.45 -32.35
N GLY A 473 -22.75 1.12 -33.55
CA GLY A 473 -21.64 0.19 -33.72
C GLY A 473 -22.01 -1.27 -33.43
N GLY A 474 -23.28 -1.63 -33.64
CA GLY A 474 -23.81 -2.96 -33.39
C GLY A 474 -23.89 -3.35 -31.91
N VAL A 475 -24.16 -4.64 -31.61
CA VAL A 475 -24.35 -5.13 -30.23
C VAL A 475 -23.14 -4.85 -29.32
N ARG A 476 -21.91 -5.02 -29.81
CA ARG A 476 -20.69 -4.80 -29.01
C ARG A 476 -20.38 -3.31 -28.83
N GLY A 477 -20.56 -2.52 -29.88
CA GLY A 477 -20.26 -1.09 -29.88
C GLY A 477 -21.20 -0.27 -29.00
N ALA A 478 -22.48 -0.66 -28.90
CA ALA A 478 -23.51 0.14 -28.25
C ALA A 478 -23.15 0.51 -26.80
N LEU A 479 -22.75 -0.48 -25.99
CA LEU A 479 -22.39 -0.25 -24.59
C LEU A 479 -21.08 0.55 -24.45
N ALA A 480 -20.08 0.22 -25.28
CA ALA A 480 -18.77 0.86 -25.22
C ALA A 480 -18.85 2.34 -25.61
N GLY A 481 -19.55 2.65 -26.71
CA GLY A 481 -19.80 4.02 -27.16
C GLY A 481 -20.58 4.82 -26.12
N TYR A 482 -21.69 4.28 -25.62
CA TYR A 482 -22.48 4.95 -24.58
C TYR A 482 -21.68 5.23 -23.31
N ALA A 483 -20.92 4.25 -22.80
CA ALA A 483 -20.09 4.45 -21.63
C ALA A 483 -19.00 5.50 -21.87
N GLN A 484 -18.42 5.53 -23.08
CA GLN A 484 -17.44 6.52 -23.50
C GLN A 484 -18.04 7.93 -23.61
N ASP A 485 -19.26 8.07 -24.11
CA ASP A 485 -19.94 9.37 -24.21
C ASP A 485 -20.30 9.92 -22.83
N VAL A 486 -20.83 9.07 -21.93
CA VAL A 486 -21.09 9.44 -20.54
C VAL A 486 -19.81 9.88 -19.83
N TRP A 487 -18.70 9.19 -20.09
CA TRP A 487 -17.38 9.54 -19.56
C TRP A 487 -16.86 10.87 -20.13
N ALA A 488 -16.97 11.06 -21.44
CA ALA A 488 -16.53 12.28 -22.12
C ALA A 488 -17.34 13.51 -21.69
N ALA A 489 -18.60 13.34 -21.29
CA ALA A 489 -19.45 14.41 -20.77
C ALA A 489 -19.05 14.90 -19.35
N LEU A 490 -18.19 14.17 -18.63
CA LEU A 490 -17.64 14.62 -17.35
C LEU A 490 -16.51 15.64 -17.56
N ASP A 491 -16.44 16.66 -16.71
CA ASP A 491 -15.32 17.61 -16.68
C ASP A 491 -14.02 16.93 -16.20
N PRO A 492 -12.82 17.53 -16.43
CA PRO A 492 -11.55 16.90 -16.10
C PRO A 492 -11.38 16.53 -14.61
N ALA A 493 -11.95 17.29 -13.68
CA ALA A 493 -11.87 16.97 -12.25
C ALA A 493 -12.79 15.79 -11.90
N SER A 494 -14.04 15.81 -12.40
CA SER A 494 -14.98 14.71 -12.24
C SER A 494 -14.46 13.40 -12.84
N ARG A 495 -13.75 13.44 -13.99
CA ARG A 495 -13.15 12.24 -14.58
C ARG A 495 -12.15 11.57 -13.64
N ARG A 496 -11.28 12.34 -12.97
CA ARG A 496 -10.31 11.75 -12.02
C ARG A 496 -11.01 11.04 -10.86
N VAL A 497 -12.04 11.67 -10.29
CA VAL A 497 -12.83 11.07 -9.20
C VAL A 497 -13.62 9.85 -9.68
N ALA A 498 -14.16 9.90 -10.91
CA ALA A 498 -14.86 8.79 -11.53
C ALA A 498 -13.93 7.60 -11.81
N THR A 499 -12.68 7.81 -12.25
CA THR A 499 -11.70 6.73 -12.43
C THR A 499 -11.44 6.05 -11.09
N ARG A 500 -11.18 6.82 -10.03
CA ARG A 500 -10.99 6.29 -8.66
C ARG A 500 -12.19 5.47 -8.23
N LEU A 501 -13.41 6.00 -8.36
CA LEU A 501 -14.65 5.29 -8.04
C LEU A 501 -14.76 3.98 -8.82
N LEU A 502 -14.61 4.01 -10.15
CA LEU A 502 -14.80 2.83 -11.00
C LEU A 502 -13.80 1.72 -10.66
N VAL A 503 -12.54 2.06 -10.40
CA VAL A 503 -11.52 1.11 -9.94
C VAL A 503 -11.90 0.49 -8.58
N GLN A 504 -12.54 1.25 -7.69
CA GLN A 504 -13.05 0.73 -6.41
C GLN A 504 -14.19 -0.30 -6.58
N LEU A 505 -14.91 -0.28 -7.72
CA LEU A 505 -15.98 -1.22 -8.06
C LEU A 505 -15.48 -2.51 -8.73
N VAL A 506 -14.16 -2.66 -8.85
CA VAL A 506 -13.53 -3.82 -9.49
C VAL A 506 -12.73 -4.59 -8.45
N ARG A 507 -12.89 -5.92 -8.45
CA ARG A 507 -12.08 -6.85 -7.67
C ARG A 507 -11.30 -7.77 -8.63
N PRO A 508 -9.96 -7.74 -8.60
CA PRO A 508 -9.16 -8.71 -9.34
C PRO A 508 -9.30 -10.11 -8.72
N LEU A 509 -9.34 -11.15 -9.55
CA LEU A 509 -9.30 -12.53 -9.08
C LEU A 509 -7.85 -12.99 -8.83
N PRO A 510 -7.61 -13.90 -7.85
CA PRO A 510 -6.27 -14.40 -7.53
C PRO A 510 -5.60 -15.16 -8.69
N ASP A 511 -6.40 -15.90 -9.46
CA ASP A 511 -5.94 -16.77 -10.54
C ASP A 511 -6.46 -16.26 -11.90
N GLY A 512 -5.75 -15.29 -12.50
CA GLY A 512 -5.96 -14.87 -13.90
C GLY A 512 -6.35 -13.40 -14.10
N ASP A 513 -6.34 -12.95 -15.37
CA ASP A 513 -6.60 -11.56 -15.79
C ASP A 513 -8.07 -11.12 -15.66
N LEU A 514 -8.91 -11.99 -15.11
CA LEU A 514 -10.34 -11.73 -14.93
C LEU A 514 -10.55 -10.88 -13.67
N ALA A 515 -11.31 -9.81 -13.85
CA ALA A 515 -11.80 -9.00 -12.75
C ALA A 515 -13.32 -9.13 -12.67
N VAL A 516 -13.85 -9.18 -11.44
CA VAL A 516 -15.29 -9.21 -11.19
C VAL A 516 -15.74 -7.89 -10.62
N ARG A 517 -17.02 -7.55 -10.81
CA ARG A 517 -17.60 -6.39 -10.16
C ARG A 517 -17.66 -6.61 -8.64
N ARG A 518 -17.56 -5.53 -7.89
CA ARG A 518 -17.74 -5.48 -6.43
C ARG A 518 -18.65 -4.32 -6.07
N THR A 519 -19.43 -4.52 -5.01
CA THR A 519 -20.16 -3.45 -4.33
C THR A 519 -19.21 -2.68 -3.40
N ALA A 520 -19.03 -1.39 -3.65
CA ALA A 520 -18.39 -0.47 -2.70
C ALA A 520 -19.46 0.13 -1.79
N ARG A 521 -19.23 0.07 -0.49
CA ARG A 521 -20.17 0.59 0.51
C ARG A 521 -20.05 2.10 0.64
N ARG A 522 -21.10 2.78 1.08
CA ARG A 522 -21.12 4.24 1.22
C ARG A 522 -20.04 4.77 2.17
N ASP A 523 -19.74 4.02 3.22
CA ASP A 523 -18.69 4.33 4.22
C ASP A 523 -17.27 4.15 3.66
N GLU A 524 -17.11 3.48 2.52
CA GLU A 524 -15.84 3.28 1.83
C GLU A 524 -15.53 4.38 0.80
N LEU A 525 -16.53 5.22 0.47
CA LEU A 525 -16.43 6.25 -0.56
C LEU A 525 -16.38 7.65 0.07
N ASP A 526 -15.54 8.52 -0.51
CA ASP A 526 -15.56 9.96 -0.18
C ASP A 526 -16.82 10.65 -0.76
N GLU A 527 -17.10 11.89 -0.30
CA GLU A 527 -18.30 12.63 -0.75
C GLU A 527 -18.30 12.87 -2.27
N ASP A 528 -17.14 13.12 -2.85
CA ASP A 528 -17.00 13.37 -4.29
C ASP A 528 -17.29 12.10 -5.10
N GLN A 529 -16.77 10.95 -4.66
CA GLN A 529 -17.04 9.63 -5.23
C GLN A 529 -18.53 9.30 -5.12
N TRP A 530 -19.17 9.60 -3.99
CA TRP A 530 -20.60 9.35 -3.82
C TRP A 530 -21.47 10.26 -4.70
N ALA A 531 -21.10 11.53 -4.86
CA ALA A 531 -21.78 12.45 -5.77
C ALA A 531 -21.69 11.96 -7.23
N ILE A 532 -20.51 11.52 -7.66
CA ILE A 532 -20.32 10.92 -9.00
C ILE A 532 -21.07 9.60 -9.13
N ALA A 533 -21.07 8.75 -8.09
CA ALA A 533 -21.82 7.51 -8.09
C ALA A 533 -23.31 7.74 -8.35
N GLN A 534 -23.90 8.74 -7.69
CA GLN A 534 -25.30 9.12 -7.91
C GLN A 534 -25.54 9.63 -9.34
N ARG A 535 -24.63 10.45 -9.87
CA ARG A 535 -24.71 10.95 -11.25
C ARG A 535 -24.61 9.82 -12.27
N LEU A 536 -23.66 8.90 -12.13
CA LEU A 536 -23.49 7.74 -13.03
C LEU A 536 -24.55 6.65 -12.84
N ALA A 537 -25.25 6.63 -11.70
CA ALA A 537 -26.40 5.77 -11.52
C ALA A 537 -27.60 6.24 -12.36
N SER A 538 -27.76 7.55 -12.56
CA SER A 538 -28.78 8.10 -13.47
C SER A 538 -28.57 7.70 -14.94
N THR A 539 -27.33 7.39 -15.32
CA THR A 539 -26.97 6.93 -16.67
C THR A 539 -26.98 5.41 -16.82
N ARG A 540 -27.46 4.66 -15.81
CA ARG A 540 -27.54 3.17 -15.82
C ARG A 540 -26.20 2.44 -15.96
N LEU A 541 -25.07 3.14 -15.82
CA LEU A 541 -23.74 2.51 -15.76
C LEU A 541 -23.46 1.94 -14.37
N LEU A 542 -23.99 2.60 -13.34
CA LEU A 542 -23.90 2.17 -11.95
C LEU A 542 -25.29 1.87 -11.36
N VAL A 543 -25.32 1.06 -10.30
CA VAL A 543 -26.52 0.79 -9.53
C VAL A 543 -26.25 1.18 -8.07
N LEU A 544 -27.10 2.05 -7.53
CA LEU A 544 -27.11 2.36 -6.10
C LEU A 544 -27.91 1.30 -5.34
N ARG A 545 -27.37 0.86 -4.21
CA ARG A 545 -28.06 0.02 -3.24
C ARG A 545 -28.57 0.90 -2.11
N VAL A 546 -29.82 0.69 -1.71
CA VAL A 546 -30.51 1.57 -0.75
C VAL A 546 -30.52 0.96 0.66
N GLU A 547 -30.59 -0.37 0.81
CA GLU A 547 -30.65 -1.06 2.11
C GLU A 547 -30.13 -2.52 2.03
N PRO A 548 -29.77 -3.13 3.19
CA PRO A 548 -29.54 -2.56 4.52
C PRO A 548 -28.22 -1.76 4.67
N GLU A 549 -27.26 -1.91 3.75
CA GLU A 549 -26.08 -1.05 3.70
C GLU A 549 -26.04 -0.31 2.34
N PRO A 550 -26.13 1.03 2.33
CA PRO A 550 -26.10 1.78 1.09
C PRO A 550 -24.73 1.64 0.41
N GLY A 551 -24.74 1.54 -0.90
CA GLY A 551 -23.52 1.32 -1.67
C GLY A 551 -23.74 1.51 -3.17
N VAL A 552 -22.70 1.26 -3.95
CA VAL A 552 -22.74 1.35 -5.41
C VAL A 552 -21.95 0.21 -6.03
N GLU A 553 -22.43 -0.29 -7.16
CA GLU A 553 -21.77 -1.29 -7.98
C GLU A 553 -21.92 -1.00 -9.47
N LEU A 554 -21.12 -1.67 -10.30
CA LEU A 554 -21.30 -1.65 -11.76
C LEU A 554 -22.64 -2.29 -12.12
N ALA A 555 -23.41 -1.65 -13.00
CA ALA A 555 -24.70 -2.17 -13.45
C ALA A 555 -24.57 -3.56 -14.07
N HIS A 556 -23.50 -3.79 -14.84
CA HIS A 556 -23.15 -5.11 -15.35
C HIS A 556 -21.64 -5.28 -15.53
N GLU A 557 -21.16 -6.52 -15.44
CA GLU A 557 -19.75 -6.88 -15.64
C GLU A 557 -19.28 -6.74 -17.08
N SER A 558 -20.19 -6.66 -18.05
CA SER A 558 -19.84 -6.42 -19.45
C SER A 558 -19.12 -5.09 -19.66
N LEU A 559 -19.27 -4.14 -18.72
CA LEU A 559 -18.48 -2.91 -18.68
C LEU A 559 -16.97 -3.20 -18.52
N LEU A 560 -16.58 -4.24 -17.79
CA LEU A 560 -15.17 -4.58 -17.57
C LEU A 560 -14.48 -5.15 -18.82
N THR A 561 -15.26 -5.68 -19.77
CA THR A 561 -14.71 -6.27 -21.00
C THR A 561 -14.84 -5.32 -22.20
N GLN A 562 -16.01 -4.68 -22.35
CA GLN A 562 -16.32 -3.85 -23.52
C GLN A 562 -15.89 -2.39 -23.39
N TRP A 563 -15.85 -1.83 -22.17
CA TRP A 563 -15.45 -0.44 -21.98
C TRP A 563 -13.93 -0.34 -21.82
N GLY A 564 -13.25 0.07 -22.90
CA GLY A 564 -11.80 0.13 -22.94
C GLY A 564 -11.18 0.90 -21.78
N HIS A 565 -11.71 2.09 -21.47
CA HIS A 565 -11.19 2.92 -20.38
C HIS A 565 -11.24 2.21 -19.01
N LEU A 566 -12.35 1.55 -18.68
CA LEU A 566 -12.49 0.83 -17.41
C LEU A 566 -11.57 -0.39 -17.35
N ARG A 567 -11.46 -1.13 -18.45
CA ARG A 567 -10.57 -2.29 -18.53
C ARG A 567 -9.11 -1.89 -18.32
N ASP A 568 -8.67 -0.82 -18.99
CA ASP A 568 -7.29 -0.35 -18.93
C ASP A 568 -6.99 0.21 -17.53
N ALA A 569 -7.91 0.98 -16.93
CA ALA A 569 -7.79 1.45 -15.55
C ALA A 569 -7.78 0.30 -14.53
N ALA A 570 -8.60 -0.73 -14.72
CA ALA A 570 -8.60 -1.91 -13.84
C ALA A 570 -7.29 -2.69 -13.94
N ALA A 571 -6.67 -2.76 -15.13
CA ALA A 571 -5.39 -3.41 -15.33
C ALA A 571 -4.24 -2.62 -14.68
N GLU A 572 -4.19 -1.30 -14.86
CA GLU A 572 -3.18 -0.42 -14.25
C GLU A 572 -3.20 -0.49 -12.72
N HIS A 573 -4.39 -0.54 -12.12
CA HIS A 573 -4.54 -0.55 -10.67
C HIS A 573 -4.61 -1.96 -10.04
N ARG A 574 -4.32 -3.03 -10.80
CA ARG A 574 -4.52 -4.42 -10.36
C ARG A 574 -3.72 -4.79 -9.12
N GLU A 575 -2.44 -4.42 -9.06
CA GLU A 575 -1.56 -4.72 -7.92
C GLU A 575 -2.04 -4.03 -6.65
N PHE A 576 -2.34 -2.73 -6.76
CA PHE A 576 -2.92 -1.94 -5.68
C PHE A 576 -4.23 -2.54 -5.17
N ARG A 577 -5.14 -2.92 -6.08
CA ARG A 577 -6.44 -3.52 -5.72
C ARG A 577 -6.29 -4.87 -5.04
N THR A 578 -5.36 -5.70 -5.50
CA THR A 578 -5.06 -7.00 -4.88
C THR A 578 -4.55 -6.81 -3.44
N TRP A 579 -3.62 -5.87 -3.25
CA TRP A 579 -3.13 -5.51 -1.92
C TRP A 579 -4.24 -4.93 -1.03
N GLN A 580 -5.08 -4.03 -1.56
CA GLN A 580 -6.15 -3.38 -0.80
C GLN A 580 -7.21 -4.39 -0.31
N GLU A 581 -7.55 -5.40 -1.11
CA GLU A 581 -8.46 -6.46 -0.67
C GLU A 581 -7.83 -7.31 0.46
N SER A 582 -6.53 -7.62 0.40
CA SER A 582 -5.81 -8.28 1.50
C SER A 582 -5.78 -7.41 2.77
N LEU A 583 -5.58 -6.09 2.63
CA LEU A 583 -5.63 -5.14 3.74
C LEU A 583 -7.00 -5.15 4.42
N ARG A 584 -8.09 -5.10 3.65
CA ARG A 584 -9.48 -5.13 4.15
C ARG A 584 -9.79 -6.42 4.90
N GLU A 585 -9.28 -7.56 4.43
CA GLU A 585 -9.44 -8.83 5.13
C GLU A 585 -8.74 -8.83 6.50
N ARG A 586 -7.52 -8.29 6.58
CA ARG A 586 -6.78 -8.15 7.84
C ARG A 586 -7.43 -7.13 8.79
N MET A 587 -7.96 -6.04 8.23
CA MET A 587 -8.69 -5.02 8.98
C MET A 587 -9.98 -5.60 9.59
N ARG A 588 -10.75 -6.40 8.85
CA ARG A 588 -11.94 -7.08 9.39
C ARG A 588 -11.60 -8.00 10.54
N ARG A 589 -10.57 -8.85 10.41
CA ARG A 589 -10.07 -9.70 11.51
C ARG A 589 -9.65 -8.91 12.75
N TRP A 590 -9.17 -7.68 12.57
CA TRP A 590 -8.88 -6.77 13.69
C TRP A 590 -10.15 -6.27 14.36
N THR A 591 -11.16 -5.87 13.59
CA THR A 591 -12.47 -5.45 14.09
C THR A 591 -13.21 -6.60 14.79
N ASP A 592 -13.26 -7.79 14.20
CA ASP A 592 -13.97 -8.97 14.74
C ASP A 592 -13.39 -9.42 16.09
N GLU A 593 -12.07 -9.31 16.26
CA GLU A 593 -11.41 -9.53 17.54
C GLU A 593 -11.47 -8.32 18.48
N ARG A 594 -12.49 -7.46 18.34
CA ARG A 594 -12.71 -6.24 19.15
C ARG A 594 -11.47 -5.35 19.22
N PHE A 595 -10.87 -5.10 18.06
CA PHE A 595 -9.68 -4.27 17.90
C PHE A 595 -8.42 -4.82 18.58
N ALA A 596 -8.31 -6.15 18.73
CA ALA A 596 -7.17 -6.81 19.38
C ALA A 596 -5.82 -6.35 18.79
N PRO A 597 -4.90 -5.78 19.60
CA PRO A 597 -3.65 -5.21 19.11
C PRO A 597 -2.83 -6.17 18.26
N ARG A 598 -2.87 -7.49 18.56
CA ARG A 598 -2.15 -8.54 17.82
C ARG A 598 -2.46 -8.60 16.32
N ARG A 599 -3.67 -8.20 15.91
CA ARG A 599 -4.13 -8.21 14.52
C ARG A 599 -3.75 -6.96 13.73
N LEU A 600 -3.12 -5.96 14.35
CA LEU A 600 -2.55 -4.81 13.64
C LEU A 600 -1.30 -5.21 12.86
N LEU A 601 -1.15 -4.67 11.65
CA LEU A 601 0.05 -4.85 10.81
C LEU A 601 1.34 -4.50 11.56
N ALA A 602 2.40 -5.25 11.29
CA ALA A 602 3.73 -5.06 11.86
C ALA A 602 4.83 -5.46 10.87
N GLY A 603 6.07 -5.05 11.13
CA GLY A 603 7.23 -5.51 10.37
C GLY A 603 7.17 -5.14 8.87
N PRO A 604 7.51 -6.07 7.96
CA PRO A 604 7.46 -5.85 6.51
C PRO A 604 6.08 -5.41 6.00
N ASP A 605 5.01 -6.06 6.46
CA ASP A 605 3.64 -5.77 6.00
C ASP A 605 3.21 -4.33 6.30
N LEU A 606 3.63 -3.76 7.44
CA LEU A 606 3.35 -2.36 7.78
C LEU A 606 4.18 -1.40 6.94
N ARG A 607 5.41 -1.78 6.53
CA ARG A 607 6.23 -0.96 5.63
C ARG A 607 5.65 -0.94 4.22
N ASP A 608 5.27 -2.11 3.72
CA ASP A 608 4.61 -2.27 2.43
C ASP A 608 3.30 -1.47 2.38
N ALA A 609 2.49 -1.58 3.44
CA ALA A 609 1.26 -0.80 3.55
C ALA A 609 1.49 0.72 3.63
N ASN A 610 2.57 1.18 4.26
CA ASN A 610 2.94 2.60 4.27
C ASN A 610 3.49 3.08 2.93
N ARG A 611 4.05 2.21 2.07
CA ARG A 611 4.41 2.55 0.68
C ARG A 611 3.16 2.83 -0.14
N TRP A 612 2.25 1.86 -0.20
CA TRP A 612 0.97 1.99 -0.91
C TRP A 612 0.14 3.18 -0.42
N ALA A 613 0.14 3.45 0.89
CA ALA A 613 -0.56 4.60 1.45
C ALA A 613 0.02 5.97 1.05
N ARG A 614 1.28 6.05 0.61
CA ARG A 614 1.88 7.29 0.07
C ARG A 614 1.53 7.49 -1.39
N GLU A 615 1.58 6.43 -2.18
CA GLU A 615 1.30 6.47 -3.63
C GLU A 615 -0.20 6.63 -3.92
N HIS A 616 -1.06 6.02 -3.11
CA HIS A 616 -2.52 5.95 -3.32
C HIS A 616 -3.33 6.52 -2.15
N HIS A 617 -2.83 7.56 -1.47
CA HIS A 617 -3.47 8.12 -0.27
C HIS A 617 -4.96 8.46 -0.48
N ALA A 618 -5.30 9.00 -1.66
CA ALA A 618 -6.66 9.40 -2.01
C ALA A 618 -7.60 8.23 -2.35
N ASP A 619 -7.07 7.01 -2.56
CA ASP A 619 -7.85 5.81 -2.90
C ASP A 619 -8.13 4.93 -1.67
N LEU A 620 -7.64 5.34 -0.48
CA LEU A 620 -7.83 4.63 0.78
C LEU A 620 -9.01 5.17 1.59
N ALA A 621 -9.91 4.26 1.96
CA ALA A 621 -11.07 4.58 2.78
C ALA A 621 -10.64 5.10 4.16
N PRO A 622 -11.46 5.94 4.84
CA PRO A 622 -11.15 6.45 6.17
C PRO A 622 -10.84 5.33 7.19
N ALA A 623 -11.57 4.21 7.13
CA ALA A 623 -11.35 3.05 8.00
C ALA A 623 -9.98 2.39 7.75
N GLU A 624 -9.55 2.29 6.49
CA GLU A 624 -8.24 1.73 6.12
C GLU A 624 -7.11 2.62 6.64
N ARG A 625 -7.23 3.95 6.48
CA ARG A 625 -6.28 4.92 7.04
C ARG A 625 -6.23 4.83 8.57
N ALA A 626 -7.37 4.65 9.23
CA ALA A 626 -7.43 4.46 10.68
C ALA A 626 -6.74 3.17 11.16
N TYR A 627 -6.89 2.07 10.41
CA TYR A 627 -6.21 0.80 10.69
C TYR A 627 -4.69 0.92 10.55
N LEU A 628 -4.20 1.56 9.48
CA LEU A 628 -2.77 1.85 9.30
C LEU A 628 -2.22 2.77 10.39
N ALA A 629 -2.97 3.81 10.76
CA ALA A 629 -2.61 4.69 11.87
C ALA A 629 -2.55 3.93 13.21
N ALA A 630 -3.45 2.97 13.45
CA ALA A 630 -3.40 2.11 14.63
C ALA A 630 -2.16 1.20 14.64
N GLY A 631 -1.77 0.63 13.49
CA GLY A 631 -0.53 -0.14 13.33
C GLY A 631 0.72 0.72 13.61
N ASN A 632 0.75 1.93 13.06
CA ASN A 632 1.83 2.90 13.30
C ASN A 632 1.89 3.35 14.77
N ARG A 633 0.74 3.58 15.43
CA ARG A 633 0.66 3.87 16.87
C ARG A 633 1.15 2.70 17.71
N ARG A 634 0.81 1.46 17.35
CA ARG A 634 1.30 0.25 18.04
C ARG A 634 2.81 0.10 17.88
N ARG A 635 3.38 0.39 16.71
CA ARG A 635 4.83 0.41 16.50
C ARG A 635 5.51 1.41 17.44
N ARG A 636 4.98 2.64 17.52
CA ARG A 636 5.48 3.68 18.44
C ARG A 636 5.35 3.28 19.91
N ARG A 637 4.20 2.75 20.32
CA ARG A 637 3.96 2.25 21.69
C ARG A 637 4.81 1.03 22.05
N ARG A 638 5.06 0.12 21.11
CA ARG A 638 5.95 -1.02 21.33
C ARG A 638 7.38 -0.54 21.50
N ALA A 639 7.87 0.33 20.63
CA ALA A 639 9.19 0.93 20.77
C ALA A 639 9.35 1.60 22.15
N ALA A 640 8.37 2.43 22.54
CA ALA A 640 8.33 3.06 23.86
C ALA A 640 8.18 2.06 25.02
N GLY A 641 7.42 0.98 24.84
CA GLY A 641 7.20 -0.06 25.85
C GLY A 641 8.42 -0.95 26.05
N THR A 642 9.12 -1.35 24.97
CA THR A 642 10.44 -1.99 25.08
C THR A 642 11.45 -1.06 25.73
N ALA A 643 11.45 0.23 25.39
CA ALA A 643 12.29 1.22 26.08
C ALA A 643 11.95 1.30 27.58
N ALA A 644 10.66 1.35 27.94
CA ALA A 644 10.22 1.41 29.33
C ALA A 644 10.48 0.10 30.10
N VAL A 645 10.30 -1.08 29.51
CA VAL A 645 10.65 -2.37 30.12
C VAL A 645 12.15 -2.50 30.29
N LEU A 646 12.95 -2.05 29.32
CA LEU A 646 14.40 -1.99 29.47
C LEU A 646 14.79 -1.03 30.59
N VAL A 647 14.14 0.13 30.71
CA VAL A 647 14.35 1.07 31.82
C VAL A 647 13.91 0.48 33.17
N VAL A 648 12.75 -0.18 33.25
CA VAL A 648 12.25 -0.80 34.51
C VAL A 648 13.09 -2.03 34.87
N ALA A 649 13.52 -2.85 33.91
CA ALA A 649 14.43 -3.96 34.17
C ALA A 649 15.81 -3.47 34.60
N LEU A 650 16.29 -2.36 34.04
CA LEU A 650 17.51 -1.70 34.47
C LEU A 650 17.34 -1.15 35.89
N VAL A 651 16.24 -0.46 36.20
CA VAL A 651 15.96 0.09 37.53
C VAL A 651 15.73 -1.03 38.56
N ALA A 652 15.03 -2.11 38.21
CA ALA A 652 14.80 -3.26 39.08
C ALA A 652 16.09 -4.03 39.33
N ALA A 653 16.91 -4.27 38.30
CA ALA A 653 18.25 -4.86 38.46
C ALA A 653 19.14 -3.97 39.32
N VAL A 654 19.07 -2.65 39.18
CA VAL A 654 19.78 -1.69 40.03
C VAL A 654 19.24 -1.72 41.48
N LEU A 655 17.93 -1.89 41.71
CA LEU A 655 17.33 -1.95 43.05
C LEU A 655 17.54 -3.30 43.78
N THR A 656 17.49 -4.44 43.07
CA THR A 656 17.83 -5.75 43.66
C THR A 656 19.33 -5.93 43.84
N TYR A 657 20.15 -5.35 42.96
CA TYR A 657 21.59 -5.25 43.20
C TYR A 657 21.85 -4.41 44.45
N ARG A 658 21.27 -3.21 44.59
CA ARG A 658 21.46 -2.35 45.78
C ARG A 658 21.02 -3.00 47.10
N THR A 659 19.86 -3.67 47.16
CA THR A 659 19.35 -4.24 48.43
C THR A 659 20.04 -5.51 48.91
N VAL A 660 20.67 -6.30 48.02
CA VAL A 660 21.43 -7.51 48.38
C VAL A 660 22.92 -7.20 48.62
N ASP A 661 23.47 -6.20 47.94
CA ASP A 661 24.85 -5.73 48.14
C ASP A 661 24.98 -5.00 49.50
N GLU A 662 24.04 -4.10 49.84
CA GLU A 662 24.10 -3.27 51.08
C GLU A 662 24.21 -4.10 52.39
N ARG A 663 23.58 -5.29 52.48
CA ARG A 663 23.64 -6.12 53.71
C ARG A 663 24.84 -7.04 53.82
N ARG A 664 25.43 -7.47 52.70
CA ARG A 664 26.64 -8.30 52.70
C ARG A 664 27.90 -7.45 52.77
N ALA A 665 27.83 -6.25 52.23
CA ALA A 665 28.99 -5.40 52.12
C ALA A 665 29.32 -4.65 53.43
N ALA A 666 28.33 -4.23 54.23
CA ALA A 666 28.60 -3.58 55.52
C ALA A 666 29.38 -4.45 56.52
N LEU A 667 29.11 -5.76 56.56
CA LEU A 667 29.80 -6.70 57.48
C LEU A 667 31.19 -7.12 56.95
N ALA A 668 31.36 -7.22 55.64
CA ALA A 668 32.66 -7.52 55.03
C ALA A 668 33.59 -6.30 55.01
N ALA A 669 33.04 -5.10 54.84
CA ALA A 669 33.81 -3.85 54.85
C ALA A 669 34.39 -3.54 56.22
N GLY A 670 33.62 -3.72 57.31
CA GLY A 670 34.12 -3.48 58.68
C GLY A 670 35.32 -4.37 59.07
N ASP A 671 35.31 -5.64 58.66
CA ASP A 671 36.41 -6.58 58.89
C ASP A 671 37.66 -6.25 58.04
N LEU A 672 37.44 -5.72 56.82
CA LEU A 672 38.50 -5.28 55.93
C LEU A 672 39.14 -3.94 56.35
N VAL A 673 38.41 -3.03 56.98
CA VAL A 673 38.97 -1.78 57.55
C VAL A 673 39.91 -2.08 58.73
N ALA A 674 39.49 -2.91 59.67
CA ALA A 674 40.33 -3.27 60.82
C ALA A 674 41.63 -3.99 60.39
N LYS A 675 41.54 -4.84 59.36
CA LYS A 675 42.71 -5.51 58.76
C LYS A 675 43.56 -4.54 57.95
N SER A 676 42.95 -3.59 57.24
CA SER A 676 43.65 -2.54 56.50
C SER A 676 44.52 -1.67 57.42
N GLU A 677 43.99 -1.21 58.55
CA GLU A 677 44.70 -0.33 59.48
C GLU A 677 45.84 -1.05 60.22
N ALA A 678 45.62 -2.31 60.62
CA ALA A 678 46.66 -3.14 61.23
C ALA A 678 47.79 -3.50 60.25
N LEU A 679 47.44 -3.73 58.98
CA LEU A 679 48.42 -4.06 57.94
C LEU A 679 49.14 -2.80 57.44
N HIS A 680 48.54 -1.60 57.54
CA HIS A 680 49.10 -0.35 57.03
C HIS A 680 50.46 0.04 57.61
N ALA A 681 50.72 -0.33 58.87
CA ALA A 681 51.97 0.00 59.56
C ALA A 681 53.14 -0.92 59.15
N ALA A 682 52.83 -2.12 58.65
CA ALA A 682 53.82 -3.13 58.25
C ALA A 682 53.96 -3.23 56.72
N ASP A 683 52.86 -3.02 56.02
CA ASP A 683 52.73 -3.02 54.57
C ASP A 683 51.67 -1.99 54.17
N SER A 684 52.15 -0.77 53.94
CA SER A 684 51.34 0.36 53.49
C SER A 684 50.62 0.07 52.17
N HIS A 685 51.14 -0.82 51.32
CA HIS A 685 50.51 -1.15 50.04
C HIS A 685 49.37 -2.16 50.23
N GLY A 686 49.58 -3.20 51.03
CA GLY A 686 48.54 -4.15 51.44
C GLY A 686 47.42 -3.49 52.25
N GLY A 687 47.78 -2.55 53.14
CA GLY A 687 46.83 -1.73 53.89
C GLY A 687 45.95 -0.85 52.99
N VAL A 688 46.53 -0.18 51.98
CA VAL A 688 45.76 0.63 51.01
C VAL A 688 44.87 -0.25 50.12
N GLN A 689 45.32 -1.44 49.72
CA GLN A 689 44.49 -2.34 48.92
C GLN A 689 43.31 -2.92 49.72
N LEU A 690 43.50 -3.20 51.02
CA LEU A 690 42.42 -3.58 51.92
C LEU A 690 41.46 -2.41 52.22
N ALA A 691 41.95 -1.17 52.28
CA ALA A 691 41.11 0.03 52.41
C ALA A 691 40.27 0.28 51.16
N LEU A 692 40.88 0.18 49.97
CA LEU A 692 40.19 0.26 48.69
C LEU A 692 39.18 -0.86 48.52
N ARG A 693 39.48 -2.08 49.00
CA ARG A 693 38.51 -3.17 49.04
C ARG A 693 37.39 -2.90 50.03
N ALA A 694 37.67 -2.42 51.23
CA ALA A 694 36.64 -2.07 52.21
C ALA A 694 35.70 -0.97 51.71
N TYR A 695 36.23 0.09 51.08
CA TYR A 695 35.44 1.19 50.48
C TYR A 695 34.64 0.73 49.24
N ARG A 696 35.22 -0.15 48.41
CA ARG A 696 34.52 -0.78 47.29
C ARG A 696 33.46 -1.78 47.74
N THR A 697 33.55 -2.26 48.98
CA THR A 697 32.60 -3.19 49.57
C THR A 697 31.45 -2.36 50.17
N ASP A 698 31.69 -1.50 51.17
CA ASP A 698 30.68 -0.53 51.66
C ASP A 698 31.21 0.91 51.53
N PRO A 699 30.67 1.73 50.61
CA PRO A 699 31.10 3.11 50.40
C PRO A 699 30.82 4.05 51.57
N GLU A 700 29.88 3.70 52.47
CA GLU A 700 29.58 4.47 53.69
C GLU A 700 30.55 4.13 54.85
N VAL A 701 31.44 3.14 54.66
CA VAL A 701 32.42 2.74 55.68
C VAL A 701 33.43 3.89 55.92
N ARG A 702 33.45 4.41 57.15
CA ARG A 702 34.26 5.57 57.49
C ARG A 702 35.71 5.16 57.76
N PHE A 703 36.58 5.50 56.82
CA PHE A 703 38.02 5.49 57.04
C PHE A 703 38.41 6.70 57.86
N THR A 704 39.30 6.51 58.83
CA THR A 704 39.72 7.60 59.72
C THR A 704 40.57 8.67 59.01
N ARG A 705 40.99 8.48 57.74
CA ARG A 705 41.69 9.48 56.88
C ARG A 705 41.32 9.35 55.38
N SER A 706 41.09 10.47 54.67
CA SER A 706 40.47 10.58 53.30
C SER A 706 41.33 11.38 52.28
N PRO A 707 41.17 11.18 50.94
CA PRO A 707 41.01 12.34 50.00
C PRO A 707 40.19 12.15 48.67
N ASP A 708 38.99 12.77 48.58
CA ASP A 708 38.37 13.77 47.64
C ASP A 708 38.44 13.84 46.05
N TRP A 709 37.22 13.98 45.40
CA TRP A 709 36.57 14.40 44.07
C TRP A 709 36.43 13.58 42.68
N GLY A 710 36.02 14.12 41.50
CA GLY A 710 36.17 13.46 40.15
C GLY A 710 36.50 14.31 38.89
N VAL A 711 36.33 13.73 37.67
CA VAL A 711 36.24 14.39 36.31
C VAL A 711 35.37 13.56 35.31
N ASP A 712 34.72 14.24 34.35
CA ASP A 712 33.62 13.92 33.39
C ASP A 712 34.05 13.15 32.08
N PRO A 713 33.23 12.24 31.48
CA PRO A 713 33.63 11.35 30.36
C PRO A 713 33.69 11.95 28.94
N ALA A 714 33.51 13.27 28.77
CA ALA A 714 33.39 13.91 27.44
C ALA A 714 34.72 14.11 26.69
N ASP A 715 35.87 13.88 27.34
CA ASP A 715 37.22 14.08 26.75
C ASP A 715 37.79 12.86 25.99
N ARG A 716 36.96 11.85 25.68
CA ARG A 716 37.41 10.59 25.08
C ARG A 716 37.35 10.48 23.56
N LEU A 717 37.12 11.55 22.80
CA LEU A 717 36.82 11.42 21.37
C LEU A 717 37.57 12.39 20.45
N LEU A 718 38.90 12.31 20.38
CA LEU A 718 39.66 12.92 19.29
C LEU A 718 41.00 12.17 19.11
N PRO A 719 41.38 11.65 17.92
CA PRO A 719 42.53 10.77 17.74
C PRO A 719 43.82 11.52 17.43
N ASP A 720 44.88 10.98 18.00
CA ASP A 720 46.27 11.18 17.63
C ASP A 720 46.62 10.32 16.42
N TYR A 721 46.91 10.90 15.26
CA TYR A 721 47.88 10.35 14.28
C TYR A 721 47.73 8.95 13.77
N THR A 722 46.52 8.47 13.82
CA THR A 722 46.12 7.16 13.40
C THR A 722 45.34 7.35 12.13
N ALA A 723 45.37 6.35 11.26
CA ALA A 723 44.49 6.23 10.09
C ALA A 723 43.24 7.14 10.07
N VAL A 724 42.94 7.72 8.91
CA VAL A 724 41.76 8.57 8.68
C VAL A 724 40.50 7.81 9.01
N GLY A 725 39.98 8.00 10.23
CA GLY A 725 38.79 7.29 10.69
C GLY A 725 37.52 8.11 10.66
N SER A 726 36.44 7.46 10.22
CA SER A 726 35.12 8.07 10.21
C SER A 726 34.56 8.12 11.62
N GLY A 727 34.74 9.28 12.28
CA GLY A 727 34.09 9.55 13.55
C GLY A 727 32.58 9.72 13.36
N THR A 728 31.78 8.69 13.66
CA THR A 728 30.36 8.90 13.95
C THR A 728 30.21 9.35 15.41
N SER A 729 30.41 10.64 15.63
CA SER A 729 29.97 11.31 16.87
C SER A 729 28.45 11.46 16.86
N ALA A 730 27.75 10.37 17.22
CA ALA A 730 26.41 10.36 17.80
C ALA A 730 26.05 8.89 18.17
N GLN A 731 26.41 8.42 19.37
CA GLN A 731 25.82 7.21 19.93
C GLN A 731 25.39 7.39 21.39
N ASP A 732 24.08 7.55 21.53
CA ASP A 732 23.21 6.79 22.42
C ASP A 732 23.93 5.84 23.43
N PRO A 733 23.82 6.08 24.75
CA PRO A 733 24.39 5.24 25.81
C PRO A 733 23.85 3.80 25.87
N SER A 734 22.97 3.39 24.95
CA SER A 734 22.30 2.09 24.96
C SER A 734 22.79 1.06 23.94
N SER A 735 23.84 1.37 23.17
CA SER A 735 24.47 0.44 22.22
C SER A 735 25.43 -0.54 22.92
N LYS A 736 25.09 -1.83 22.93
CA LYS A 736 25.98 -2.90 23.38
C LYS A 736 27.20 -3.00 22.45
N SER A 737 28.38 -2.76 23.02
CA SER A 737 29.72 -3.23 22.58
C SER A 737 29.86 -3.59 21.10
N VAL A 738 30.29 -2.62 20.28
CA VAL A 738 30.95 -2.91 19.00
C VAL A 738 32.44 -3.04 19.29
N ASP A 739 33.08 -4.14 18.85
CA ASP A 739 34.51 -4.39 19.00
C ASP A 739 35.32 -3.28 18.30
N VAL A 740 35.95 -2.39 19.07
CA VAL A 740 36.79 -1.30 18.51
C VAL A 740 38.21 -1.82 18.29
N VAL A 741 38.55 -2.10 17.03
CA VAL A 741 39.95 -2.29 16.59
C VAL A 741 40.72 -0.99 16.77
N ARG A 742 41.86 -1.02 17.48
CA ARG A 742 42.80 0.10 17.60
C ARG A 742 43.97 -0.07 16.64
N MET A 743 44.28 0.97 15.87
CA MET A 743 45.46 1.02 14.98
C MET A 743 46.60 1.80 15.63
N SER A 744 47.84 1.50 15.26
CA SER A 744 49.02 2.27 15.64
C SER A 744 48.99 3.70 15.11
N LYS A 745 49.41 4.65 15.96
CA LYS A 745 49.56 6.09 15.62
C LYS A 745 50.70 6.40 14.65
N LYS A 746 51.38 5.38 14.14
CA LYS A 746 52.52 5.48 13.24
C LYS A 746 52.52 4.29 12.27
N VAL A 747 53.24 4.49 11.17
CA VAL A 747 53.63 3.49 10.15
C VAL A 747 55.15 3.61 10.02
N SER A 748 55.84 2.56 9.59
CA SER A 748 57.27 2.65 9.25
C SER A 748 57.50 3.67 8.12
N ALA A 749 58.71 4.24 8.02
CA ALA A 749 59.05 5.26 7.05
C ALA A 749 59.14 4.74 5.61
N ASP A 750 59.41 3.45 5.43
CA ASP A 750 59.24 2.77 4.14
C ASP A 750 57.78 2.42 3.83
N GLY A 751 56.90 2.69 4.82
CA GLY A 751 55.55 2.22 5.07
C GLY A 751 55.19 0.83 4.59
N ARG A 752 56.15 -0.06 4.76
CA ARG A 752 55.93 -1.49 4.63
C ARG A 752 55.35 -2.08 5.90
N ARG A 753 55.42 -1.43 7.06
CA ARG A 753 54.97 -1.99 8.35
C ARG A 753 54.03 -1.07 9.11
N PHE A 754 52.93 -1.62 9.62
CA PHE A 754 52.02 -0.95 10.55
C PHE A 754 51.42 -1.95 11.54
N ALA A 755 50.85 -1.51 12.67
CA ALA A 755 50.32 -2.40 13.69
C ALA A 755 48.84 -2.10 14.00
N THR A 756 48.07 -3.15 14.29
CA THR A 756 46.66 -3.07 14.71
C THR A 756 46.42 -3.97 15.90
N THR A 757 45.24 -3.89 16.52
CA THR A 757 44.76 -4.89 17.47
C THR A 757 43.69 -5.79 16.86
N ASP A 758 43.68 -7.08 17.17
CA ASP A 758 42.57 -7.97 16.83
C ASP A 758 41.35 -7.75 17.77
N SER A 759 40.29 -8.54 17.60
CA SER A 759 39.09 -8.48 18.46
C SER A 759 39.36 -8.90 19.92
N ALA A 760 40.44 -9.62 20.19
CA ALA A 760 40.90 -9.94 21.54
C ALA A 760 41.76 -8.81 22.15
N ARG A 761 42.05 -7.75 21.38
CA ARG A 761 43.00 -6.68 21.70
C ARG A 761 44.45 -7.14 21.79
N HIS A 762 44.83 -8.18 21.06
CA HIS A 762 46.23 -8.56 20.86
C HIS A 762 46.83 -7.80 19.68
N VAL A 763 48.13 -7.50 19.76
CA VAL A 763 48.83 -6.77 18.69
C VAL A 763 49.07 -7.68 17.49
N VAL A 764 48.76 -7.17 16.30
CA VAL A 764 49.07 -7.78 15.00
C VAL A 764 49.84 -6.77 14.18
N VAL A 765 51.02 -7.16 13.70
CA VAL A 765 51.85 -6.32 12.83
C VAL A 765 51.66 -6.77 11.39
N TRP A 766 51.44 -5.83 10.48
CA TRP A 766 51.23 -6.06 9.07
C TRP A 766 52.46 -5.63 8.30
N GLU A 767 53.01 -6.52 7.49
CA GLU A 767 54.13 -6.23 6.59
C GLU A 767 53.67 -6.33 5.14
N VAL A 768 53.93 -5.27 4.37
CA VAL A 768 53.54 -5.06 2.98
C VAL A 768 54.80 -5.10 2.12
N ALA A 769 54.88 -6.09 1.24
CA ALA A 769 56.00 -6.31 0.35
C ALA A 769 55.47 -6.56 -1.07
N GLY A 770 55.34 -5.49 -1.86
CA GLY A 770 54.74 -5.58 -3.19
C GLY A 770 53.26 -5.98 -3.10
N ASP A 771 52.90 -7.12 -3.69
CA ASP A 771 51.54 -7.68 -3.69
C ASP A 771 51.24 -8.64 -2.52
N ARG A 772 52.24 -8.86 -1.64
CA ARG A 772 52.12 -9.74 -0.48
C ARG A 772 51.96 -8.90 0.79
N VAL A 773 50.96 -9.30 1.58
CA VAL A 773 50.75 -8.81 2.93
C VAL A 773 50.88 -9.98 3.88
N THR A 774 51.72 -9.85 4.88
CA THR A 774 51.93 -10.86 5.92
C THR A 774 51.53 -10.30 7.27
N ALA A 775 50.64 -11.01 7.96
CA ALA A 775 50.32 -10.73 9.35
C ALA A 775 51.33 -11.43 10.27
N ILE A 776 51.88 -10.68 11.22
CA ILE A 776 52.76 -11.14 12.29
C ILE A 776 51.96 -11.00 13.58
N PRO A 777 51.18 -12.02 13.98
CA PRO A 777 50.41 -11.98 15.21
C PRO A 777 51.33 -12.05 16.43
N LEU A 778 51.26 -11.04 17.29
CA LEU A 778 51.98 -11.00 18.56
C LEU A 778 51.14 -11.52 19.73
N GLY A 779 50.04 -12.24 19.45
CA GLY A 779 49.16 -12.84 20.46
C GLY A 779 49.87 -13.81 21.41
N HIS A 780 51.02 -14.35 21.02
CA HIS A 780 51.87 -15.17 21.89
C HIS A 780 52.51 -14.39 23.05
N LEU A 781 52.53 -13.04 22.98
CA LEU A 781 52.99 -12.16 24.06
C LEU A 781 51.88 -11.87 25.10
N PHE A 782 50.66 -12.33 24.85
CA PHE A 782 49.48 -12.02 25.66
C PHE A 782 48.97 -13.25 26.40
N GLY A 783 48.65 -13.05 27.66
CA GLY A 783 47.90 -14.00 28.44
C GLY A 783 46.41 -14.06 28.12
N PRO A 784 45.68 -15.05 28.68
CA PRO A 784 44.27 -15.30 28.39
C PRO A 784 43.33 -14.12 28.66
N SER A 785 43.79 -13.11 29.39
CA SER A 785 43.02 -11.93 29.77
C SER A 785 43.82 -10.64 29.61
N ASP A 786 45.00 -10.73 28.97
CA ASP A 786 45.83 -9.57 28.71
C ASP A 786 45.32 -8.84 27.49
N VAL A 787 45.44 -7.51 27.50
CA VAL A 787 44.96 -6.67 26.42
C VAL A 787 45.91 -5.53 26.16
N ALA A 788 46.14 -5.20 24.90
CA ALA A 788 46.83 -3.98 24.50
C ALA A 788 45.86 -2.80 24.50
N SER A 789 46.38 -1.61 24.83
CA SER A 789 45.58 -0.36 24.85
C SER A 789 46.16 0.71 23.93
N GLU A 790 47.44 1.07 24.07
CA GLU A 790 48.16 1.92 23.13
C GLU A 790 49.15 1.07 22.33
N VAL A 791 49.23 1.28 21.02
CA VAL A 791 50.18 0.57 20.13
C VAL A 791 50.85 1.60 19.23
N THR A 792 52.16 1.51 19.05
CA THR A 792 52.92 2.32 18.08
C THR A 792 54.02 1.50 17.43
N ILE A 793 54.48 1.94 16.27
CA ILE A 793 55.61 1.35 15.56
C ILE A 793 56.69 2.41 15.36
N SER A 794 57.94 1.96 15.47
CA SER A 794 59.15 2.71 15.17
C SER A 794 59.20 3.19 13.71
N ARG A 795 59.94 4.28 13.46
CA ARG A 795 60.12 4.84 12.12
C ARG A 795 60.81 3.82 11.20
N GLY A 796 61.82 3.11 11.67
CA GLY A 796 62.50 2.05 10.92
C GLY A 796 61.68 0.76 10.76
N GLY A 797 60.52 0.65 11.42
CA GLY A 797 59.69 -0.55 11.38
C GLY A 797 60.29 -1.76 12.12
N ARG A 798 61.33 -1.56 12.93
CA ARG A 798 62.01 -2.59 13.72
C ARG A 798 61.33 -2.87 15.04
N TYR A 799 61.01 -1.82 15.81
CA TYR A 799 60.36 -1.93 17.10
C TYR A 799 58.86 -1.65 17.02
N VAL A 800 58.07 -2.43 17.75
CA VAL A 800 56.65 -2.18 18.04
C VAL A 800 56.51 -2.05 19.55
N ALA A 801 55.98 -0.93 20.01
CA ALA A 801 55.77 -0.66 21.42
C ALA A 801 54.28 -0.56 21.76
N PHE A 802 53.88 -1.16 22.87
CA PHE A 802 52.49 -1.09 23.32
C PHE A 802 52.37 -1.15 24.84
N THR A 803 51.28 -0.57 25.36
CA THR A 803 50.90 -0.74 26.76
C THR A 803 50.02 -1.99 26.92
N GLN A 804 50.58 -3.00 27.56
CA GLN A 804 49.90 -4.23 27.92
C GLN A 804 49.34 -4.11 29.33
N SER A 805 48.03 -4.30 29.44
CA SER A 805 47.37 -4.55 30.72
C SER A 805 47.46 -6.03 31.01
N VAL A 806 48.30 -6.41 31.97
CA VAL A 806 48.45 -7.79 32.40
C VAL A 806 47.56 -7.98 33.62
N SER A 807 46.53 -8.81 33.47
CA SER A 807 45.55 -9.06 34.53
C SER A 807 45.01 -10.47 34.42
N TRP A 808 44.83 -11.14 35.56
CA TRP A 808 44.25 -12.47 35.59
C TRP A 808 42.74 -12.39 35.82
N ASN A 809 41.94 -12.86 34.86
CA ASN A 809 40.47 -12.96 35.02
C ASN A 809 40.04 -14.44 35.02
N SER A 810 39.62 -14.93 36.19
CA SER A 810 39.26 -16.34 36.43
C SER A 810 38.04 -16.84 35.64
N THR A 811 37.30 -15.96 34.95
CA THR A 811 36.10 -16.33 34.17
C THR A 811 36.38 -16.62 32.69
N LYS A 812 37.57 -16.32 32.16
CA LYS A 812 37.92 -16.51 30.74
C LYS A 812 39.11 -17.45 30.48
N SER A 813 39.81 -17.91 31.50
CA SER A 813 40.93 -18.85 31.36
C SER A 813 40.46 -20.29 31.51
N SER A 814 40.28 -21.03 30.41
CA SER A 814 40.34 -22.50 30.47
C SER A 814 41.81 -22.87 30.60
N VAL A 815 42.23 -23.22 31.82
CA VAL A 815 43.61 -23.59 32.10
C VAL A 815 43.80 -25.04 31.70
N THR A 816 44.55 -25.30 30.63
CA THR A 816 44.91 -26.66 30.18
C THR A 816 46.35 -27.06 30.55
N GLY A 817 47.03 -26.25 31.38
CA GLY A 817 48.40 -26.50 31.86
C GLY A 817 48.46 -27.01 33.30
N PRO A 818 49.62 -27.54 33.76
CA PRO A 818 49.80 -27.96 35.15
C PRO A 818 49.48 -26.79 36.06
N VAL A 819 48.64 -27.03 37.05
CA VAL A 819 48.32 -26.05 38.09
C VAL A 819 49.25 -26.26 39.29
N ASP A 820 49.54 -25.21 40.06
CA ASP A 820 50.19 -25.34 41.34
C ASP A 820 49.25 -26.00 42.38
N LEU A 821 49.73 -26.15 43.62
CA LEU A 821 48.99 -26.82 44.70
C LEU A 821 47.71 -26.07 45.12
N GLU A 822 47.50 -24.84 44.66
CA GLU A 822 46.30 -24.05 44.93
C GLU A 822 45.32 -24.05 43.74
N GLY A 823 45.61 -24.80 42.67
CA GLY A 823 44.71 -24.95 41.52
C GLY A 823 44.82 -23.80 40.50
N LEU A 824 45.85 -22.98 40.61
CA LEU A 824 46.17 -21.91 39.66
C LEU A 824 47.18 -22.43 38.62
N PRO A 825 47.11 -22.05 37.33
CA PRO A 825 48.11 -22.47 36.35
C PRO A 825 49.52 -22.18 36.84
N ARG A 826 50.43 -23.16 36.82
CA ARG A 826 51.86 -22.86 36.85
C ARG A 826 52.19 -22.11 35.57
N ILE A 827 52.22 -20.78 35.69
CA ILE A 827 52.90 -19.94 34.71
C ILE A 827 54.37 -20.08 35.06
N ASP A 828 55.16 -20.78 34.24
CA ASP A 828 56.61 -20.66 34.35
C ASP A 828 56.95 -19.21 33.98
N PRO A 829 57.59 -18.42 34.86
CA PRO A 829 57.95 -17.04 34.54
C PRO A 829 58.86 -16.94 33.30
N ALA A 830 59.53 -18.04 32.91
CA ALA A 830 60.30 -18.12 31.67
C ALA A 830 59.43 -18.19 30.40
N ASP A 831 58.14 -18.56 30.52
CA ASP A 831 57.21 -18.72 29.40
C ASP A 831 56.50 -17.42 29.00
N TYR A 832 56.59 -16.35 29.81
CA TYR A 832 56.10 -15.02 29.46
C TYR A 832 57.26 -14.10 29.07
N PRO A 833 57.36 -13.67 27.81
CA PRO A 833 58.42 -12.77 27.37
C PRO A 833 58.19 -11.30 27.80
N THR A 834 57.06 -10.98 28.43
CA THR A 834 56.70 -9.63 28.91
C THR A 834 56.62 -9.57 30.44
N CYS A 835 56.22 -8.44 31.02
CA CYS A 835 56.22 -8.28 32.47
C CYS A 835 55.33 -9.29 33.20
N VAL A 836 55.91 -9.98 34.17
CA VAL A 836 55.19 -10.94 35.00
C VAL A 836 54.64 -10.24 36.24
N PRO A 837 53.34 -10.40 36.55
CA PRO A 837 52.79 -9.90 37.79
C PRO A 837 53.36 -10.64 38.99
N ALA A 838 53.68 -9.89 40.04
CA ALA A 838 54.24 -10.45 41.26
C ALA A 838 53.29 -11.46 41.93
N SER A 839 51.99 -11.39 41.64
CA SER A 839 51.00 -12.43 41.95
C SER A 839 49.80 -12.40 41.00
N MET A 840 49.05 -13.49 40.89
CA MET A 840 47.82 -13.55 40.07
C MET A 840 46.70 -12.59 40.51
N ALA A 841 46.80 -12.02 41.72
CA ALA A 841 45.87 -10.99 42.21
C ALA A 841 46.29 -9.56 41.83
N SER A 842 47.53 -9.38 41.35
CA SER A 842 48.05 -8.08 40.93
C SER A 842 47.79 -7.85 39.44
N SER A 843 47.20 -6.70 39.11
CA SER A 843 47.13 -6.21 37.73
C SER A 843 48.17 -5.13 37.55
N LEU A 844 48.94 -5.24 36.47
CA LEU A 844 49.99 -4.29 36.15
C LEU A 844 49.82 -3.77 34.73
N ALA A 845 50.31 -2.56 34.53
CA ALA A 845 50.50 -2.00 33.21
C ALA A 845 51.98 -2.14 32.85
N CYS A 846 52.23 -2.64 31.64
CA CYS A 846 53.57 -2.74 31.12
C CYS A 846 53.73 -2.06 29.78
N LEU A 847 54.86 -1.38 29.63
CA LEU A 847 55.36 -1.00 28.33
C LEU A 847 56.13 -2.19 27.78
N VAL A 848 55.62 -2.77 26.71
CA VAL A 848 56.28 -3.84 25.98
C VAL A 848 56.83 -3.26 24.69
N VAL A 849 58.12 -3.46 24.47
CA VAL A 849 58.82 -3.15 23.23
C VAL A 849 59.24 -4.48 22.61
N TYR A 850 58.69 -4.78 21.45
CA TYR A 850 59.01 -5.97 20.68
C TYR A 850 59.90 -5.62 19.50
N ASP A 851 61.04 -6.31 19.35
CA ASP A 851 61.91 -6.22 18.18
C ASP A 851 61.46 -7.23 17.13
N LEU A 852 60.98 -6.74 15.99
CA LEU A 852 60.45 -7.54 14.89
C LEU A 852 61.56 -8.30 14.14
N ASP A 853 62.77 -7.75 14.09
CA ASP A 853 63.87 -8.34 13.35
C ASP A 853 64.51 -9.47 14.18
N GLU A 854 64.69 -9.24 15.48
CA GLU A 854 65.19 -10.26 16.42
C GLU A 854 64.09 -11.21 16.92
N ARG A 855 62.83 -10.92 16.62
CA ARG A 855 61.63 -11.68 17.02
C ARG A 855 61.59 -12.00 18.51
N ARG A 856 61.90 -11.01 19.33
CA ARG A 856 61.90 -11.12 20.80
C ARG A 856 61.44 -9.81 21.42
N VAL A 857 61.02 -9.90 22.68
CA VAL A 857 60.80 -8.71 23.50
C VAL A 857 62.17 -8.07 23.77
N ALA A 858 62.34 -6.83 23.29
CA ALA A 858 63.53 -6.03 23.50
C ALA A 858 63.57 -5.47 24.92
N SER A 859 62.42 -5.00 25.41
CA SER A 859 62.24 -4.53 26.77
C SER A 859 60.79 -4.69 27.19
N ALA A 860 60.56 -5.11 28.42
CA ALA A 860 59.25 -5.11 29.05
C ALA A 860 59.38 -4.48 30.42
N VAL A 861 58.76 -3.32 30.60
CA VAL A 861 58.95 -2.53 31.81
C VAL A 861 57.64 -2.22 32.49
N GLN A 862 57.62 -2.49 33.79
CA GLN A 862 56.50 -2.19 34.65
C GLN A 862 56.33 -0.68 34.81
N LEU A 863 55.17 -0.19 34.39
CA LEU A 863 54.75 1.20 34.53
C LEU A 863 54.15 1.47 35.92
N GLY A 864 53.70 0.41 36.60
CA GLY A 864 53.12 0.42 37.95
C GLY A 864 51.87 -0.46 38.04
N GLY A 865 51.10 -0.33 39.12
CA GLY A 865 49.78 -1.00 39.25
C GLY A 865 48.72 -0.40 38.32
N PHE A 866 47.58 -1.05 38.16
CA PHE A 866 46.49 -0.67 37.24
C PHE A 866 45.78 0.69 37.54
N THR A 867 46.35 1.55 38.39
CA THR A 867 45.72 2.80 38.90
C THR A 867 45.95 4.04 38.03
N PHE A 868 46.42 3.90 36.79
CA PHE A 868 46.55 5.02 35.86
C PHE A 868 45.32 5.10 34.95
N VAL A 869 44.76 6.30 34.75
CA VAL A 869 43.49 6.49 34.03
C VAL A 869 43.70 6.75 32.54
N ASN A 870 44.88 7.27 32.15
CA ASN A 870 45.30 7.41 30.77
C ASN A 870 46.82 7.18 30.61
N ALA A 871 47.23 6.41 29.60
CA ALA A 871 48.63 6.21 29.23
C ALA A 871 48.77 6.57 27.75
N VAL A 872 49.76 7.39 27.41
CA VAL A 872 50.01 7.84 26.04
C VAL A 872 51.47 7.57 25.72
N LEU A 873 51.73 6.78 24.67
CA LEU A 873 53.08 6.35 24.30
C LEU A 873 53.51 6.86 22.93
N SER A 874 54.81 7.02 22.75
CA SER A 874 55.43 7.36 21.48
C SER A 874 56.86 6.81 21.41
N ILE A 875 57.30 6.45 20.21
CA ILE A 875 58.72 6.19 19.90
C ILE A 875 59.25 7.44 19.18
N ASP A 876 60.46 7.85 19.49
CA ASP A 876 61.09 9.00 18.86
C ASP A 876 61.41 8.77 17.37
N ARG A 877 61.84 9.83 16.68
CA ARG A 877 62.12 9.77 15.24
C ARG A 877 63.24 8.80 14.90
N ASP A 878 64.25 8.68 15.76
CA ASP A 878 65.49 7.97 15.44
C ASP A 878 65.51 6.52 15.97
N ASP A 879 64.38 6.04 16.49
CA ASP A 879 64.19 4.72 17.10
C ASP A 879 65.15 4.44 18.27
N GLU A 880 65.54 5.49 18.98
CA GLU A 880 66.45 5.44 20.12
C GLU A 880 65.70 5.43 21.45
N VAL A 881 64.52 6.06 21.51
CA VAL A 881 63.81 6.33 22.76
C VAL A 881 62.34 6.01 22.60
N VAL A 882 61.81 5.25 23.56
CA VAL A 882 60.37 5.14 23.78
C VAL A 882 60.02 5.86 25.07
N ALA A 883 58.93 6.62 25.06
CA ALA A 883 58.40 7.23 26.27
C ALA A 883 56.90 7.04 26.38
N VAL A 884 56.44 6.99 27.63
CA VAL A 884 55.03 6.94 28.01
C VAL A 884 54.77 8.02 29.05
N VAL A 885 53.69 8.78 28.83
CA VAL A 885 53.14 9.69 29.84
C VAL A 885 51.97 9.00 30.51
N LEU A 886 52.04 8.91 31.83
CA LEU A 886 51.03 8.31 32.68
C LEU A 886 50.28 9.43 33.40
N SER A 887 49.04 9.68 33.00
CA SER A 887 48.18 10.66 33.63
C SER A 887 47.31 9.99 34.71
N LYS A 888 47.51 10.40 35.95
CA LYS A 888 46.67 10.03 37.10
C LYS A 888 45.72 11.18 37.41
N HIS A 889 44.43 10.95 37.30
CA HIS A 889 43.48 11.89 37.87
C HIS A 889 43.44 11.63 39.37
N SER A 890 43.79 12.64 40.16
CA SER A 890 43.15 12.69 41.44
C SER A 890 41.68 12.96 41.19
N SER A 891 40.90 12.40 42.06
CA SER A 891 39.52 12.76 42.27
C SER A 891 39.38 14.33 42.28
N LEU A 892 40.38 15.14 42.57
CA LEU A 892 40.23 16.59 42.63
C LEU A 892 40.05 17.42 41.30
N GLY A 893 39.18 17.07 40.35
CA GLY A 893 38.87 17.93 39.20
C GLY A 893 40.02 18.04 38.17
N PRO A 894 39.79 18.63 36.98
CA PRO A 894 40.77 18.69 35.89
C PRO A 894 42.06 19.47 36.21
N GLY A 895 42.11 20.20 37.33
CA GLY A 895 43.31 20.91 37.82
C GLY A 895 44.24 20.07 38.71
N ALA A 896 43.91 18.81 39.00
CA ALA A 896 44.67 17.95 39.89
C ALA A 896 45.08 16.62 39.24
N THR A 897 45.45 16.69 37.96
CA THR A 897 46.07 15.59 37.23
C THR A 897 47.57 15.58 37.51
N GLU A 898 48.11 14.42 37.86
CA GLU A 898 49.56 14.20 37.96
C GLU A 898 50.04 13.47 36.71
N ASN A 899 51.03 14.03 36.02
CA ASN A 899 51.60 13.44 34.82
C ASN A 899 53.01 12.93 35.11
N ASP A 900 53.20 11.61 35.04
CA ASP A 900 54.51 10.98 35.20
C ASP A 900 55.03 10.58 33.81
N LEU A 901 56.15 11.18 33.37
CA LEU A 901 56.86 10.80 32.15
C LEU A 901 57.87 9.71 32.49
N VAL A 902 57.81 8.61 31.74
CA VAL A 902 58.79 7.55 31.85
C VAL A 902 59.34 7.23 30.45
N SER A 903 60.67 7.20 30.32
CA SER A 903 61.37 6.94 29.06
C SER A 903 62.44 5.86 29.18
N TRP A 904 62.67 5.16 28.07
CA TRP A 904 63.62 4.06 27.94
C TRP A 904 64.42 4.17 26.66
N ASP A 905 65.66 3.71 26.74
CA ASP A 905 66.54 3.53 25.59
C ASP A 905 66.18 2.22 24.88
N LEU A 906 65.87 2.30 23.58
CA LEU A 906 65.46 1.17 22.76
C LEU A 906 66.63 0.25 22.39
N ARG A 907 67.87 0.76 22.40
CA ARG A 907 69.07 0.00 22.07
C ARG A 907 69.58 -0.80 23.26
N THR A 908 69.56 -0.22 24.46
CA THR A 908 70.03 -0.90 25.68
C THR A 908 68.89 -1.58 26.45
N GLY A 909 67.63 -1.16 26.22
CA GLY A 909 66.47 -1.63 26.98
C GLY A 909 66.39 -1.04 28.40
N GLU A 910 67.33 -0.16 28.76
CA GLU A 910 67.43 0.43 30.10
C GLU A 910 66.51 1.64 30.26
N LYS A 911 66.07 1.85 31.50
CA LYS A 911 65.28 3.02 31.88
C LYS A 911 66.16 4.26 31.81
N ARG A 912 65.79 5.19 30.95
CA ARG A 912 66.51 6.45 30.77
C ARG A 912 66.10 7.47 31.82
N GLU A 913 64.80 7.64 32.04
CA GLU A 913 64.29 8.65 32.97
C GLU A 913 62.89 8.31 33.51
N ALA A 914 62.61 8.66 34.76
CA ALA A 914 61.26 8.78 35.29
C ALA A 914 61.16 10.10 36.05
N ARG A 915 60.30 11.00 35.61
CA ARG A 915 60.09 12.27 36.29
C ARG A 915 58.64 12.71 36.19
N ARG A 916 58.21 13.47 37.19
CA ARG A 916 56.91 14.11 37.20
C ARG A 916 56.97 15.39 36.38
N LEU A 917 56.05 15.53 35.42
CA LEU A 917 55.89 16.75 34.66
C LEU A 917 55.21 17.81 35.55
N PRO A 918 55.64 19.08 35.50
CA PRO A 918 55.10 20.14 36.35
C PRO A 918 53.71 20.65 35.90
N TRP A 919 53.13 20.08 34.84
CA TRP A 919 51.85 20.50 34.29
C TRP A 919 50.73 19.56 34.72
N HIS A 920 49.59 20.14 35.08
CA HIS A 920 48.42 19.43 35.60
C HIS A 920 47.32 19.20 34.55
N SER A 921 47.66 19.31 33.27
CA SER A 921 46.77 19.06 32.13
C SER A 921 46.52 17.57 31.91
N TRP A 922 45.41 17.22 31.28
CA TRP A 922 45.14 15.85 30.86
C TRP A 922 45.81 15.59 29.51
N ILE A 923 46.91 14.84 29.51
CA ILE A 923 47.61 14.48 28.28
C ILE A 923 46.81 13.41 27.53
N THR A 924 46.46 13.70 26.28
CA THR A 924 45.73 12.81 25.37
C THR A 924 46.60 12.34 24.21
N GLY A 925 47.67 13.07 23.88
CA GLY A 925 48.64 12.72 22.81
C GLY A 925 50.08 13.13 23.04
N LEU A 926 51.00 12.37 22.43
CA LEU A 926 52.47 12.48 22.58
C LEU A 926 53.20 12.14 21.28
N TRP A 927 54.01 13.07 20.76
CA TRP A 927 54.95 12.85 19.66
C TRP A 927 56.35 13.25 20.08
N LEU A 928 57.23 12.27 20.26
CA LEU A 928 58.63 12.51 20.60
C LEU A 928 59.42 12.96 19.36
N GLY A 929 60.16 14.04 19.53
CA GLY A 929 61.20 14.49 18.62
C GLY A 929 62.50 13.70 18.78
N PRO A 930 63.50 13.98 17.93
CA PRO A 930 64.79 13.28 17.90
C PRO A 930 65.44 13.10 19.28
N GLY A 931 65.82 11.86 19.61
CA GLY A 931 66.51 11.54 20.86
C GLY A 931 65.67 11.77 22.12
N GLY A 932 64.35 11.93 22.01
CA GLY A 932 63.41 12.11 23.13
C GLY A 932 63.61 13.40 23.94
N ARG A 933 64.27 14.40 23.35
CA ARG A 933 64.59 15.69 24.02
C ARG A 933 63.48 16.73 23.85
N ASP A 934 62.77 16.69 22.74
CA ASP A 934 61.62 17.55 22.46
C ASP A 934 60.38 16.69 22.26
N ALA A 935 59.19 17.23 22.52
CA ALA A 935 57.94 16.57 22.25
C ALA A 935 56.82 17.54 21.96
N VAL A 936 55.87 17.12 21.14
CA VAL A 936 54.57 17.79 21.03
C VAL A 936 53.55 17.00 21.84
N LEU A 937 52.81 17.69 22.69
CA LEU A 937 51.73 17.13 23.49
C LEU A 937 50.40 17.65 22.98
N ARG A 938 49.42 16.75 22.94
CA ARG A 938 48.02 17.12 22.87
C ARG A 938 47.41 16.93 24.25
N GLU A 939 46.77 17.97 24.75
CA GLU A 939 46.34 17.98 26.14
C GLU A 939 45.05 18.77 26.32
N THR A 940 44.24 18.33 27.27
CA THR A 940 43.08 19.08 27.71
C THR A 940 43.44 19.86 28.96
N VAL A 941 43.24 21.17 28.88
CA VAL A 941 43.58 22.13 29.93
C VAL A 941 42.30 22.77 30.43
N ALA A 942 42.18 22.93 31.75
CA ALA A 942 41.12 23.74 32.35
C ALA A 942 41.36 25.22 32.04
N ASP A 943 40.37 25.92 31.52
CA ASP A 943 40.46 27.36 31.33
C ASP A 943 40.45 28.06 32.71
N ALA A 944 41.42 28.94 32.95
CA ALA A 944 41.48 29.71 34.19
C ALA A 944 40.35 30.77 34.27
N ALA A 945 39.75 31.14 33.14
CA ALA A 945 38.73 32.19 33.04
C ALA A 945 37.28 31.66 32.93
N ALA A 946 37.08 30.38 32.64
CA ALA A 946 35.76 29.77 32.45
C ALA A 946 35.75 28.28 32.88
N PRO A 947 34.61 27.70 33.30
CA PRO A 947 34.51 26.28 33.65
C PRO A 947 34.59 25.33 32.43
N SER A 948 35.09 25.78 31.29
CA SER A 948 35.22 25.00 30.06
C SER A 948 36.61 24.37 29.93
N LEU A 949 36.64 23.10 29.53
CA LEU A 949 37.84 22.40 29.12
C LEU A 949 38.16 22.75 27.67
N ARG A 950 39.43 23.05 27.37
CA ARG A 950 39.90 23.24 25.99
C ARG A 950 41.04 22.29 25.68
N THR A 951 40.96 21.63 24.53
CA THR A 951 42.07 20.85 23.99
C THR A 951 43.05 21.80 23.30
N VAL A 952 44.33 21.68 23.65
CA VAL A 952 45.43 22.46 23.09
C VAL A 952 46.54 21.53 22.61
N LEU A 953 47.35 22.05 21.69
CA LEU A 953 48.63 21.46 21.34
C LEU A 953 49.73 22.31 21.93
N SER A 954 50.70 21.67 22.58
CA SER A 954 51.84 22.32 23.18
C SER A 954 53.14 21.69 22.73
N ASP A 955 54.10 22.56 22.46
CA ASP A 955 55.49 22.18 22.28
C ASP A 955 56.17 22.11 23.64
N VAL A 956 57.00 21.09 23.82
CA VAL A 956 57.57 20.74 25.09
C VAL A 956 59.04 20.40 24.94
N ASP A 957 59.87 21.12 25.68
CA ASP A 957 61.26 20.73 25.88
C ASP A 957 61.30 19.72 27.04
N LEU A 958 61.71 18.50 26.73
CA LEU A 958 61.92 17.42 27.67
C LEU A 958 63.39 17.32 28.13
N ALA A 959 64.28 18.23 27.71
CA ALA A 959 65.63 18.33 28.24
C ALA A 959 65.70 19.34 29.40
N GLY A 960 66.19 18.92 30.57
CA GLY A 960 66.39 19.82 31.71
C GLY A 960 65.10 20.21 32.45
N GLU A 961 64.93 21.50 32.78
CA GLU A 961 63.68 22.02 33.37
C GLU A 961 62.59 21.96 32.29
N SER A 962 61.68 20.99 32.37
CA SER A 962 60.70 20.77 31.32
C SER A 962 59.87 22.04 31.08
N THR A 963 60.07 22.70 29.93
CA THR A 963 59.33 23.90 29.55
C THR A 963 58.20 23.52 28.60
N ARG A 964 57.07 24.22 28.71
CA ARG A 964 55.87 23.98 27.91
C ARG A 964 55.39 25.29 27.31
N ARG A 965 55.12 25.28 26.02
CA ARG A 965 54.56 26.40 25.27
C ARG A 965 53.34 25.92 24.48
N GLU A 966 52.20 26.55 24.72
CA GLU A 966 51.01 26.32 23.90
C GLU A 966 51.26 26.84 22.48
N ILE A 967 51.04 25.97 21.48
CA ILE A 967 51.15 26.26 20.05
C ILE A 967 49.83 26.82 19.54
N THR A 968 48.73 26.09 19.81
CA THR A 968 47.38 26.46 19.40
C THR A 968 46.33 25.81 20.31
N GLY A 969 45.17 26.45 20.47
CA GLY A 969 44.10 26.00 21.36
C GLY A 969 42.77 25.79 20.63
N HIS A 970 41.82 25.08 21.24
CA HIS A 970 40.56 24.65 20.61
C HIS A 970 40.76 23.70 19.44
N THR A 971 41.77 22.83 19.57
CA THR A 971 42.17 21.86 18.57
C THR A 971 41.23 20.64 18.58
N ALA A 972 40.80 20.18 17.42
CA ALA A 972 40.03 18.94 17.28
C ALA A 972 40.90 17.77 16.76
N THR A 973 41.06 17.66 15.45
CA THR A 973 41.84 16.60 14.77
C THR A 973 43.27 17.08 14.50
N THR A 974 44.26 16.18 14.59
CA THR A 974 45.70 16.56 14.49
C THR A 974 46.47 15.60 13.56
N ALA A 975 47.22 16.13 12.55
CA ALA A 975 48.13 15.43 11.60
C ALA A 975 49.70 15.88 11.62
N VAL A 976 50.75 15.07 11.33
CA VAL A 976 52.16 15.09 11.85
C VAL A 976 52.90 14.14 10.94
N SER A 977 53.99 14.63 10.40
CA SER A 977 54.84 13.85 9.52
C SER A 977 55.59 12.78 10.32
N LEU A 978 55.92 11.66 9.66
CA LEU A 978 56.73 10.60 10.28
C LEU A 978 58.12 11.08 10.68
N ASP A 979 58.57 12.17 10.07
CA ASP A 979 59.84 12.81 10.36
C ASP A 979 59.74 13.89 11.45
N TRP A 980 58.57 14.06 12.06
CA TRP A 980 58.31 14.99 13.16
C TRP A 980 58.52 16.48 12.79
N THR A 981 58.75 16.82 11.52
CA THR A 981 59.04 18.21 11.12
C THR A 981 57.79 19.03 10.90
N THR A 982 56.69 18.43 10.49
CA THR A 982 55.46 19.14 10.13
C THR A 982 54.33 18.61 10.97
N PHE A 983 53.52 19.50 11.52
CA PHE A 983 52.31 19.19 12.25
C PHE A 983 51.15 20.01 11.68
N VAL A 984 49.94 19.54 11.91
CA VAL A 984 48.70 20.15 11.46
C VAL A 984 47.61 19.86 12.48
N ALA A 985 46.70 20.80 12.68
CA ALA A 985 45.51 20.61 13.49
C ALA A 985 44.33 21.38 12.91
N THR A 986 43.13 20.85 13.12
CA THR A 986 41.90 21.65 12.98
C THR A 986 41.69 22.46 14.25
N VAL A 987 41.49 23.76 14.09
CA VAL A 987 41.34 24.73 15.16
C VAL A 987 39.98 25.40 15.03
N SER A 988 39.26 25.54 16.13
CA SER A 988 37.97 26.25 16.14
C SER A 988 38.17 27.76 16.25
N THR A 989 37.54 28.53 15.37
CA THR A 989 37.65 30.00 15.34
C THR A 989 36.44 30.67 16.00
N SER A 990 36.60 31.96 16.34
CA SER A 990 35.52 32.77 16.93
C SER A 990 34.44 33.05 15.88
N GLY A 991 33.44 32.17 15.80
CA GLY A 991 32.27 32.30 14.94
C GLY A 991 32.02 31.06 14.09
N GLU A 992 31.48 29.99 14.70
CA GLU A 992 31.09 28.67 14.12
C GLU A 992 32.00 27.97 13.09
N GLY A 993 33.09 28.59 12.64
CA GLY A 993 34.03 28.11 11.64
C GLY A 993 35.21 27.38 12.26
N ARG A 994 35.93 26.67 11.39
CA ARG A 994 37.18 25.97 11.73
C ARG A 994 38.22 26.23 10.67
N GLU A 995 39.48 26.11 11.06
CA GLU A 995 40.62 26.29 10.16
C GLU A 995 41.59 25.12 10.35
N VAL A 996 42.33 24.79 9.30
CA VAL A 996 43.43 23.83 9.39
C VAL A 996 44.73 24.60 9.47
N VAL A 997 45.43 24.47 10.60
CA VAL A 997 46.69 25.15 10.87
C VAL A 997 47.81 24.15 10.74
N VAL A 998 48.80 24.41 9.87
CA VAL A 998 50.02 23.62 9.69
C VAL A 998 51.20 24.40 10.26
N TRP A 999 52.06 23.75 11.04
CA TRP A 999 53.26 24.37 11.58
C TRP A 999 54.48 23.46 11.44
N ASP A 1000 55.64 24.10 11.33
CA ASP A 1000 56.94 23.42 11.31
C ASP A 1000 57.50 23.34 12.74
N ALA A 1001 57.87 22.13 13.15
CA ALA A 1001 58.31 21.81 14.49
C ALA A 1001 59.68 22.43 14.84
N ARG A 1002 60.53 22.67 13.84
CA ARG A 1002 61.89 23.21 14.05
C ARG A 1002 61.87 24.73 14.24
N SER A 1003 61.14 25.42 13.39
CA SER A 1003 60.97 26.87 13.40
C SER A 1003 59.91 27.34 14.39
N ARG A 1004 59.01 26.44 14.82
CA ARG A 1004 57.84 26.73 15.67
C ARG A 1004 56.91 27.78 15.06
N ALA A 1005 56.95 27.94 13.74
CA ALA A 1005 56.13 28.88 13.00
C ALA A 1005 54.99 28.14 12.30
N VAL A 1006 53.82 28.78 12.28
CA VAL A 1006 52.73 28.37 11.38
C VAL A 1006 53.22 28.58 9.95
N THR A 1007 53.28 27.50 9.18
CA THR A 1007 53.76 27.50 7.80
C THR A 1007 52.62 27.69 6.81
N THR A 1008 51.44 27.15 7.12
CA THR A 1008 50.25 27.21 6.26
C THR A 1008 49.00 27.29 7.12
N LEU A 1009 48.05 28.14 6.74
CA LEU A 1009 46.71 28.21 7.33
C LEU A 1009 45.66 28.06 6.23
N VAL A 1010 44.73 27.12 6.41
CA VAL A 1010 43.61 26.88 5.50
C VAL A 1010 42.33 27.34 6.21
N GLY A 1011 41.87 28.53 5.86
CA GLY A 1011 40.69 29.17 6.42
C GLY A 1011 39.40 28.94 5.61
N GLY A 1012 38.27 29.40 6.13
CA GLY A 1012 37.00 29.42 5.41
C GLY A 1012 36.24 28.09 5.34
N LEU A 1013 36.59 27.12 6.20
CA LEU A 1013 35.87 25.85 6.28
C LEU A 1013 34.53 26.06 6.99
N SER A 1014 33.46 25.52 6.40
CA SER A 1014 32.16 25.44 7.05
C SER A 1014 32.23 24.61 8.34
N ARG A 1015 31.22 24.76 9.21
CA ARG A 1015 31.09 23.96 10.43
C ARG A 1015 31.13 22.45 10.17
N GLU A 1016 30.67 22.03 9.00
CA GLU A 1016 30.59 20.63 8.57
C GLU A 1016 31.91 20.15 7.94
N GLU A 1017 32.58 20.94 7.10
CA GLU A 1017 33.93 20.67 6.59
C GLU A 1017 34.98 20.63 7.71
N GLY A 1018 34.79 21.46 8.74
CA GLY A 1018 35.65 21.54 9.92
C GLY A 1018 35.58 20.35 10.87
N LEU A 1019 34.66 19.40 10.67
CA LEU A 1019 34.56 18.16 11.45
C LEU A 1019 35.38 17.00 10.84
N GLY A 1020 36.10 17.27 9.75
CA GLY A 1020 36.94 16.30 9.07
C GLY A 1020 38.20 15.86 9.82
N ALA A 1021 38.68 14.67 9.47
CA ALA A 1021 40.00 14.16 9.83
C ALA A 1021 41.08 14.79 8.93
N VAL A 1022 42.26 15.03 9.50
CA VAL A 1022 43.45 15.52 8.78
C VAL A 1022 44.55 14.47 8.80
N GLY A 1023 45.35 14.40 7.74
CA GLY A 1023 46.46 13.46 7.54
C GLY A 1023 47.66 14.15 6.89
N LEU A 1024 48.89 13.69 7.17
CA LEU A 1024 50.10 14.11 6.46
C LEU A 1024 50.77 12.88 5.83
N ASP A 1025 51.46 13.06 4.71
CA ASP A 1025 52.39 12.03 4.21
C ASP A 1025 53.61 11.88 5.12
N ALA A 1026 54.46 10.89 4.80
CA ALA A 1026 55.67 10.58 5.57
C ALA A 1026 56.65 11.76 5.72
N ALA A 1027 56.66 12.69 4.75
CA ALA A 1027 57.55 13.84 4.71
C ALA A 1027 56.90 15.13 5.25
N GLY A 1028 55.58 15.14 5.48
CA GLY A 1028 54.82 16.35 5.81
C GLY A 1028 54.57 17.27 4.61
N ALA A 1029 54.88 16.82 3.39
CA ALA A 1029 54.80 17.65 2.19
C ALA A 1029 53.36 17.79 1.67
N THR A 1030 52.53 16.77 1.92
CA THR A 1030 51.15 16.71 1.44
C THR A 1030 50.18 16.57 2.61
N LEU A 1031 49.17 17.45 2.65
CA LEU A 1031 48.06 17.45 3.58
C LEU A 1031 46.84 16.76 2.97
N LEU A 1032 46.29 15.77 3.67
CA LEU A 1032 45.02 15.13 3.36
C LEU A 1032 43.95 15.65 4.33
N VAL A 1033 42.82 16.14 3.82
CA VAL A 1033 41.66 16.54 4.63
C VAL A 1033 40.46 15.71 4.16
N TYR A 1034 39.76 15.06 5.10
CA TYR A 1034 38.63 14.16 4.83
C TYR A 1034 37.47 14.42 5.77
N TRP A 1035 36.24 14.58 5.26
CA TRP A 1035 35.02 14.78 6.06
C TRP A 1035 33.97 13.70 5.77
N SER A 1036 33.09 13.42 6.74
CA SER A 1036 31.96 12.49 6.55
C SER A 1036 30.66 13.23 6.29
N ALA A 1037 30.00 13.00 5.16
CA ALA A 1037 28.66 13.54 4.93
C ALA A 1037 27.59 12.66 5.60
N GLY A 1038 27.06 13.12 6.73
CA GLY A 1038 25.68 12.87 7.09
C GLY A 1038 24.95 14.19 6.88
N TYR A 1039 23.88 14.19 6.07
CA TYR A 1039 23.13 15.34 5.53
C TYR A 1039 23.58 15.77 4.12
N ASP A 1040 22.59 15.90 3.25
CA ASP A 1040 22.64 15.70 1.81
C ASP A 1040 22.94 17.02 1.06
N THR A 1041 24.01 17.04 0.27
CA THR A 1041 24.10 17.41 -1.16
C THR A 1041 25.53 17.86 -1.47
N THR A 1042 26.15 17.22 -2.47
CA THR A 1042 27.43 17.60 -3.12
C THR A 1042 28.73 17.37 -2.33
N SER A 1043 29.13 16.12 -2.07
CA SER A 1043 30.56 15.77 -2.00
C SER A 1043 30.81 14.27 -2.20
N THR A 1044 31.92 13.95 -2.87
CA THR A 1044 32.39 12.59 -3.17
C THR A 1044 32.90 11.90 -1.90
N ASP A 1045 32.11 10.99 -1.32
CA ASP A 1045 32.60 10.13 -0.24
C ASP A 1045 33.60 9.11 -0.82
N LEU A 1046 34.85 9.15 -0.35
CA LEU A 1046 35.89 8.17 -0.66
C LEU A 1046 35.43 6.72 -0.40
N ARG A 1047 34.48 6.51 0.51
CA ARG A 1047 33.87 5.19 0.77
C ARG A 1047 33.00 4.76 -0.43
N ASP A 1048 32.20 5.64 -1.00
CA ASP A 1048 31.40 5.34 -2.21
C ASP A 1048 32.28 5.16 -3.46
N VAL A 1049 33.43 5.83 -3.50
CA VAL A 1049 34.42 5.69 -4.58
C VAL A 1049 35.06 4.28 -4.62
N ALA A 1050 35.39 3.70 -3.46
CA ALA A 1050 35.92 2.33 -3.38
C ALA A 1050 34.90 1.24 -3.79
N GLY A 1051 33.60 1.58 -3.84
CA GLY A 1051 32.52 0.66 -4.18
C GLY A 1051 32.35 0.38 -5.68
N THR A 1052 32.84 1.25 -6.57
CA THR A 1052 32.40 1.27 -7.99
C THR A 1052 33.31 0.52 -8.98
N ARG A 1053 34.56 0.15 -8.64
CA ARG A 1053 35.38 -0.78 -9.47
C ARG A 1053 36.24 -1.73 -8.63
N ARG A 1054 36.07 -3.04 -8.84
CA ARG A 1054 36.69 -4.15 -8.06
C ARG A 1054 38.16 -4.43 -8.41
N ASP A 1055 38.74 -3.72 -9.37
CA ASP A 1055 39.96 -4.17 -10.06
C ASP A 1055 41.28 -3.60 -9.47
N PHE A 1056 41.20 -2.84 -8.38
CA PHE A 1056 42.34 -2.09 -7.81
C PHE A 1056 42.54 -2.26 -6.29
N LEU A 1057 41.61 -2.91 -5.57
CA LEU A 1057 41.64 -3.09 -4.12
C LEU A 1057 41.80 -4.58 -3.75
N SER A 1058 42.93 -4.94 -3.15
CA SER A 1058 43.10 -6.27 -2.54
C SER A 1058 42.71 -6.22 -1.06
N THR A 1059 42.05 -7.25 -0.53
CA THR A 1059 41.59 -7.28 0.87
C THR A 1059 42.11 -8.49 1.66
N TRP A 1060 42.34 -8.29 2.97
CA TRP A 1060 42.85 -9.26 3.94
C TRP A 1060 42.05 -9.19 5.25
N ALA A 1061 41.80 -10.33 5.87
CA ALA A 1061 41.06 -10.40 7.14
C ALA A 1061 41.97 -10.09 8.35
N LEU A 1062 41.55 -9.17 9.23
CA LEU A 1062 42.30 -8.81 10.45
C LEU A 1062 42.54 -9.99 11.42
N PRO A 1063 41.62 -10.97 11.60
CA PRO A 1063 41.85 -12.07 12.55
C PRO A 1063 42.80 -13.17 12.05
N THR A 1064 42.99 -13.34 10.73
CA THR A 1064 43.70 -14.50 10.17
C THR A 1064 44.84 -14.12 9.22
N GLY A 1065 44.92 -12.87 8.76
CA GLY A 1065 45.87 -12.45 7.73
C GLY A 1065 45.61 -13.05 6.34
N GLU A 1066 44.53 -13.81 6.18
CA GLU A 1066 44.19 -14.47 4.91
C GLU A 1066 43.68 -13.46 3.88
N LYS A 1067 44.19 -13.58 2.64
CA LYS A 1067 43.74 -12.79 1.48
C LYS A 1067 42.31 -13.21 1.12
N ARG A 1068 41.35 -12.29 1.18
CA ARG A 1068 39.93 -12.56 0.89
C ARG A 1068 39.52 -12.34 -0.58
N GLY A 1069 40.45 -11.92 -1.44
CA GLY A 1069 40.22 -11.67 -2.87
C GLY A 1069 39.75 -10.25 -3.19
N THR A 1070 39.38 -9.99 -4.45
CA THR A 1070 38.77 -8.75 -4.96
C THR A 1070 37.23 -8.86 -4.87
N VAL A 1071 36.67 -8.64 -3.68
CA VAL A 1071 35.21 -8.71 -3.45
C VAL A 1071 34.71 -7.46 -2.72
N ALA A 1072 33.45 -7.12 -3.01
CA ALA A 1072 32.73 -5.90 -2.70
C ALA A 1072 32.73 -5.50 -1.21
N TYR A 1073 33.01 -4.22 -1.00
CA TYR A 1073 32.54 -3.28 0.02
C TYR A 1073 32.01 -3.86 1.36
N ASP A 1074 32.74 -3.58 2.43
CA ASP A 1074 32.20 -3.46 3.78
C ASP A 1074 31.90 -1.97 4.01
N HIS A 1075 30.65 -1.60 4.30
CA HIS A 1075 30.19 -0.21 4.50
C HIS A 1075 30.80 0.48 5.74
N SER A 1076 31.89 -0.07 6.30
CA SER A 1076 32.46 0.29 7.60
C SER A 1076 33.98 0.50 7.59
N TRP A 1077 34.55 0.95 6.47
CA TRP A 1077 35.94 1.43 6.47
C TRP A 1077 36.09 2.56 7.50
N SER A 1078 36.82 2.23 8.55
CA SER A 1078 36.95 2.99 9.78
C SER A 1078 38.23 3.82 9.80
N TYR A 1079 39.11 3.70 8.80
CA TYR A 1079 40.52 4.12 8.81
C TYR A 1079 41.11 4.13 7.36
N LEU A 1080 41.76 5.22 6.90
CA LEU A 1080 42.53 5.29 5.65
C LEU A 1080 43.98 5.76 5.94
N VAL A 1081 44.98 5.04 5.41
CA VAL A 1081 46.39 5.17 5.80
C VAL A 1081 47.27 5.26 4.56
N PRO A 1082 47.96 6.39 4.31
CA PRO A 1082 49.05 6.40 3.35
C PRO A 1082 50.22 5.58 3.90
N LEU A 1083 50.67 4.60 3.12
CA LEU A 1083 51.80 3.73 3.45
C LEU A 1083 53.10 4.22 2.79
N ALA A 1084 53.09 5.33 2.04
CA ALA A 1084 54.30 6.06 1.63
C ALA A 1084 53.89 7.45 1.15
N ASP A 1085 54.67 8.05 0.25
CA ASP A 1085 54.36 9.30 -0.46
C ASP A 1085 52.94 9.26 -1.05
N LEU A 1086 52.12 10.29 -0.78
CA LEU A 1086 50.71 10.32 -1.18
C LEU A 1086 50.51 10.30 -2.71
N ALA A 1087 51.48 10.77 -3.48
CA ALA A 1087 51.40 10.85 -4.95
C ALA A 1087 51.87 9.58 -5.66
N THR A 1088 52.57 8.66 -4.99
CA THR A 1088 53.16 7.48 -5.66
C THR A 1088 53.11 6.18 -4.84
N GLY A 1089 52.75 6.28 -3.55
CA GLY A 1089 52.83 5.24 -2.55
C GLY A 1089 51.54 4.43 -2.36
N PRO A 1090 51.63 3.23 -1.76
CA PRO A 1090 50.44 2.43 -1.45
C PRO A 1090 49.53 3.10 -0.41
N LEU A 1091 48.24 2.78 -0.47
CA LEU A 1091 47.20 3.27 0.44
C LEU A 1091 46.49 2.08 1.11
N ALA A 1092 46.28 2.13 2.42
CA ALA A 1092 45.51 1.14 3.17
C ALA A 1092 44.15 1.67 3.61
N LEU A 1093 43.12 0.83 3.54
CA LEU A 1093 41.76 1.05 4.05
C LEU A 1093 41.50 0.00 5.13
N ILE A 1094 41.04 0.36 6.32
CA ILE A 1094 40.92 -0.57 7.45
C ILE A 1094 39.52 -0.47 8.07
N SER A 1095 38.84 -1.60 8.27
CA SER A 1095 37.55 -1.72 8.97
C SER A 1095 37.73 -2.47 10.30
N THR A 1096 36.64 -2.70 11.04
CA THR A 1096 36.67 -3.50 12.28
C THR A 1096 37.12 -4.94 12.07
N SER A 1097 37.15 -5.45 10.83
CA SER A 1097 37.51 -6.85 10.56
C SER A 1097 38.38 -7.08 9.31
N THR A 1098 38.64 -6.04 8.50
CA THR A 1098 39.30 -6.18 7.19
C THR A 1098 40.32 -5.06 6.95
N VAL A 1099 41.42 -5.37 6.25
CA VAL A 1099 42.38 -4.41 5.69
C VAL A 1099 42.34 -4.52 4.16
N GLY A 1100 42.14 -3.41 3.46
CA GLY A 1100 42.28 -3.29 2.01
C GLY A 1100 43.55 -2.51 1.65
N LEU A 1101 44.24 -2.88 0.58
CA LEU A 1101 45.38 -2.12 0.04
C LEU A 1101 45.17 -1.75 -1.42
N VAL A 1102 45.51 -0.51 -1.75
CA VAL A 1102 45.64 0.04 -3.10
C VAL A 1102 47.13 0.21 -3.39
N LEU A 1103 47.70 -0.72 -4.17
CA LEU A 1103 49.13 -0.77 -4.46
C LEU A 1103 49.49 0.06 -5.70
N PRO A 1104 50.63 0.76 -5.74
CA PRO A 1104 51.06 1.51 -6.92
C PRO A 1104 51.29 0.61 -8.14
N HIS A 1105 51.05 1.15 -9.34
CA HIS A 1105 51.20 0.42 -10.60
C HIS A 1105 51.75 1.37 -11.66
N ALA A 1106 52.81 0.96 -12.38
CA ALA A 1106 53.54 1.85 -13.29
C ALA A 1106 52.67 2.44 -14.41
N ASP A 1107 51.74 1.65 -14.97
CA ASP A 1107 50.87 2.08 -16.09
C ASP A 1107 49.53 2.68 -15.66
N ARG A 1108 49.36 3.06 -14.39
CA ARG A 1108 48.09 3.58 -13.87
C ARG A 1108 48.32 4.87 -13.06
N PRO A 1109 47.31 5.74 -12.92
CA PRO A 1109 47.40 6.91 -12.05
C PRO A 1109 47.76 6.51 -10.61
N SER A 1110 48.23 7.47 -9.81
CA SER A 1110 48.66 7.19 -8.44
C SER A 1110 47.59 6.47 -7.64
N PRO A 1111 47.94 5.69 -6.61
CA PRO A 1111 46.96 5.09 -5.70
C PRO A 1111 45.93 6.09 -5.16
N LEU A 1112 46.35 7.33 -4.89
CA LEU A 1112 45.46 8.43 -4.49
C LEU A 1112 44.58 8.89 -5.65
N ASP A 1113 45.13 9.17 -6.83
CA ASP A 1113 44.36 9.59 -8.00
C ASP A 1113 43.37 8.53 -8.45
N ARG A 1114 43.68 7.24 -8.34
CA ARG A 1114 42.70 6.17 -8.65
C ARG A 1114 41.55 6.11 -7.65
N VAL A 1115 41.82 6.56 -6.43
CA VAL A 1115 40.84 6.68 -5.36
C VAL A 1115 40.10 8.04 -5.44
N LEU A 1116 40.61 9.04 -6.20
CA LEU A 1116 39.98 10.35 -6.39
C LEU A 1116 39.33 10.57 -7.77
N ALA A 1117 39.80 9.92 -8.85
CA ALA A 1117 39.38 10.10 -10.25
C ALA A 1117 38.01 9.45 -10.59
N VAL A 1118 37.19 9.19 -9.59
CA VAL A 1118 35.88 8.54 -9.72
C VAL A 1118 34.79 9.62 -9.65
N GLU A 1119 34.55 10.29 -10.78
CA GLU A 1119 33.37 11.15 -10.97
C GLU A 1119 32.32 10.44 -11.86
N PRO A 1120 31.02 10.54 -11.54
CA PRO A 1120 30.03 10.91 -12.53
C PRO A 1120 30.01 12.44 -12.63
N VAL A 1121 30.40 12.95 -13.80
CA VAL A 1121 30.35 14.37 -14.20
C VAL A 1121 29.09 15.08 -13.66
N ARG A 1122 29.26 16.14 -12.84
CA ARG A 1122 28.51 17.39 -12.98
C ARG A 1122 29.04 18.54 -12.11
N GLU A 1123 29.09 19.71 -12.78
CA GLU A 1123 29.46 21.04 -12.31
C GLU A 1123 30.83 21.14 -11.64
N GLN A 1124 31.86 21.09 -12.49
CA GLN A 1124 32.97 22.02 -12.30
C GLN A 1124 32.35 23.40 -12.04
N ARG A 1125 32.50 23.92 -10.82
CA ARG A 1125 32.53 25.37 -10.63
C ARG A 1125 33.40 25.89 -11.76
N SER A 1126 32.85 26.81 -12.55
CA SER A 1126 33.57 27.32 -13.71
C SER A 1126 34.97 27.73 -13.27
N THR A 1127 35.97 27.54 -14.14
CA THR A 1127 37.32 28.07 -13.87
C THR A 1127 37.22 29.53 -13.42
N ASP A 1128 36.25 30.28 -13.95
CA ASP A 1128 35.93 31.65 -13.56
C ASP A 1128 35.47 31.81 -12.09
N GLU A 1129 34.67 30.90 -11.51
CA GLU A 1129 34.25 30.95 -10.09
C GLU A 1129 35.38 30.59 -9.11
N ILE A 1130 36.25 29.65 -9.50
CA ILE A 1130 37.43 29.29 -8.71
C ILE A 1130 38.45 30.42 -8.79
N MET A 1131 38.64 31.00 -9.97
CA MET A 1131 39.52 32.14 -10.18
C MET A 1131 38.99 33.40 -9.48
N ASP A 1132 37.70 33.72 -9.51
CA ASP A 1132 37.11 34.87 -8.79
C ASP A 1132 37.32 34.79 -7.27
N ARG A 1133 37.22 33.59 -6.69
CA ARG A 1133 37.50 33.38 -5.26
C ARG A 1133 38.98 33.47 -4.94
N LEU A 1134 39.85 32.97 -5.82
CA LEU A 1134 41.30 33.07 -5.68
C LEU A 1134 41.77 34.53 -5.83
N CYS A 1135 41.24 35.25 -6.82
CA CYS A 1135 41.47 36.68 -7.05
C CYS A 1135 40.95 37.49 -5.85
N GLY A 1136 39.78 37.16 -5.29
CA GLY A 1136 39.23 37.80 -4.08
C GLY A 1136 40.05 37.56 -2.80
N LEU A 1137 40.64 36.37 -2.65
CA LEU A 1137 41.56 36.05 -1.53
C LEU A 1137 42.93 36.72 -1.68
N LEU A 1138 43.39 36.94 -2.91
CA LEU A 1138 44.65 37.65 -3.21
C LEU A 1138 44.49 39.18 -3.23
N ALA A 1139 43.27 39.68 -3.38
CA ALA A 1139 42.92 41.10 -3.35
C ALA A 1139 42.60 41.63 -1.93
N ASP A 1140 42.58 40.76 -0.91
CA ASP A 1140 42.43 41.19 0.48
C ASP A 1140 43.65 42.08 0.88
N PRO A 1141 43.44 43.34 1.29
CA PRO A 1141 44.53 44.22 1.70
C PRO A 1141 45.26 43.73 2.97
N ASN A 1142 44.77 42.68 3.64
CA ASN A 1142 45.41 42.06 4.81
C ASN A 1142 46.22 40.78 4.50
N THR A 1143 46.35 40.37 3.23
CA THR A 1143 47.23 39.25 2.88
C THR A 1143 48.69 39.63 3.12
N ASP A 1144 49.40 38.85 3.95
CA ASP A 1144 50.79 39.06 4.35
C ASP A 1144 51.74 39.22 3.14
N ASP A 1145 52.66 40.19 3.20
CA ASP A 1145 53.68 40.47 2.18
C ASP A 1145 54.57 39.25 1.87
N ALA A 1146 54.66 38.28 2.79
CA ALA A 1146 55.36 37.02 2.57
C ALA A 1146 54.66 36.14 1.51
N VAL A 1147 53.32 36.17 1.43
CA VAL A 1147 52.53 35.39 0.47
C VAL A 1147 52.56 36.03 -0.92
N ARG A 1148 52.53 37.37 -1.01
CA ARG A 1148 52.69 38.11 -2.27
C ARG A 1148 54.03 37.87 -2.97
N LYS A 1149 55.09 37.57 -2.21
CA LYS A 1149 56.43 37.28 -2.76
C LYS A 1149 56.61 35.86 -3.29
N MET A 1150 55.70 34.94 -2.96
CA MET A 1150 55.72 33.55 -3.44
C MET A 1150 54.93 33.36 -4.74
N VAL A 1151 54.20 34.38 -5.18
CA VAL A 1151 53.49 34.41 -6.46
C VAL A 1151 54.41 35.05 -7.52
N PRO A 1152 54.65 34.41 -8.69
CA PRO A 1152 55.46 34.99 -9.76
C PRO A 1152 54.95 36.39 -10.17
N GLN A 1153 55.83 37.37 -10.38
CA GLN A 1153 55.43 38.77 -10.70
C GLN A 1153 54.59 38.90 -11.97
N ASP A 1154 54.69 37.92 -12.86
CA ASP A 1154 54.00 37.73 -14.11
C ASP A 1154 52.62 37.07 -13.98
N ALA A 1155 52.29 36.48 -12.82
CA ALA A 1155 50.96 35.90 -12.56
C ALA A 1155 49.82 36.94 -12.50
N TYR A 1156 50.18 38.23 -12.35
CA TYR A 1156 49.22 39.35 -12.32
C TYR A 1156 49.04 40.04 -13.68
N GLN A 1157 49.70 39.59 -14.75
CA GLN A 1157 49.59 40.20 -16.09
C GLN A 1157 49.04 39.19 -17.11
N GLY A 1158 47.73 39.27 -17.33
CA GLY A 1158 46.98 38.49 -18.32
C GLY A 1158 45.50 38.50 -17.97
N ASP A 1159 44.63 38.10 -18.90
CA ASP A 1159 43.15 38.10 -18.83
C ASP A 1159 42.53 37.24 -17.70
N VAL A 1160 43.31 36.86 -16.68
CA VAL A 1160 42.99 35.83 -15.68
C VAL A 1160 42.32 36.40 -14.41
N CYS A 1161 42.51 37.69 -14.09
CA CYS A 1161 41.70 38.42 -13.09
C CYS A 1161 41.38 39.82 -13.66
N PRO A 1162 40.17 40.11 -14.15
CA PRO A 1162 39.78 41.46 -14.57
C PRO A 1162 39.72 42.39 -13.34
N SER A 1163 40.17 43.64 -13.53
CA SER A 1163 40.42 44.67 -12.51
C SER A 1163 39.35 44.85 -11.43
#